data_AF-A0A267FAF4-F1
#
_entry.id   AF-A0A267FAF4-F1
#
_cell.length_a   1.000
_cell.length_b   1.000
_cell.length_c   1.000
_cell.angle_alpha   90.00
_cell.angle_beta   90.00
_cell.angle_gamma   90.00
#
_symmetry.space_group_name_H-M   'P 1'
#
loop_
_entity.id
_entity.type
_entity.pdbx_description
1 polymer ?
#
loop_
_entity_poly.entity_id
_entity_poly.type
_entity_poly.pdbx_seq_one_letter_code
_entity_poly.pdbx_strand_id
1 'polypeptide(L)'
;VMHYQHLILFCIIAATLAANEKPRFKFSETNKIMLSWEETWEVGSSNMLAFLNTDKRLIIKIVVVGNVGTGLRRILQFKCRRDYVESMMDMESLKSSSNEVQCKDTIPFSVRLKNERENEFDFTLLSSKLPYSHAFSDKIELRVRIEHSSGVLESNSLFVWNLDAIGKLNPDGRRFLSTGAEQFLKRMSENMPDTEFDSTQFLDPAMSQIIKEAPEFLKPKINIGAILNFDAGTCESYQISRASLFVNYHSKLDERNQNLLKHIYLDTETGLLHYSRYGLSSIISDFFSSKSPVQIGICATLSFAGQGQPYDKTFSIAQKIPKTELSYKTLGDRNSNCKIIGSTNQKAVTIFSGMDYTPLVCPIICNSPNQVYRFFHGDKGLVPDTRRDWTEVNGIRISKTGNIIEFPPIIYNKHSGAYTCVAGGTRFTFNTQVISMPQFTSKSYGSSSSSEISGNLPPTVYAMEGEGLSYNCTAYFTNVATTNVLPVFYSAALGENNWKKYDLDSFNRLMATPVSNVITVPKVSQLESMTLTFNIGKVPPANPSTGLNFTHRCVCDVTVGTADTQKIGMPSYSVQSGSSVFFLSRPLLNSFDISMAKNCSLQSCTASDGAYFQFSLKPQLAAYLKAIGVSVTGYFKIDDDYLDFVKVLNQPDVAKVSYDPDTTKLSFKVNRITKPEVLTELQSRKTLTPIFNFRYKEGTKSPNLVFDKKRYGPRQLVAGKRDCRSDDLCFYSTDFDADTTLQGLMLGLDFKGQPVVGENAATASTSIIVGIILAIVLLLIIAVLIVFLLRRDTGQTYLLDEKERQQGNHPEQEAKEEQFKEYQRPEEGPLKARQMSVGSSISAGSKDDQELEEYGNDDIDCTKFVEDGSFIGDYSTDARRRDAFNAHQV
;
A
#
# COMPACT_ATOMS: atom_id res chain seq x y z
N VAL A 1 -12.88 -22.83 -42.39
CA VAL A 1 -11.41 -22.99 -42.44
C VAL A 1 -10.66 -21.70 -42.08
N MET A 2 -10.98 -20.52 -42.63
CA MET A 2 -10.35 -19.23 -42.25
C MET A 2 -10.55 -18.83 -40.76
N HIS A 3 -11.70 -19.11 -40.15
CA HIS A 3 -11.94 -18.85 -38.72
C HIS A 3 -11.07 -19.72 -37.79
N TYR A 4 -10.76 -20.95 -38.21
CA TYR A 4 -9.89 -21.87 -37.46
C TYR A 4 -8.41 -21.48 -37.59
N GLN A 5 -7.98 -20.99 -38.76
CA GLN A 5 -6.62 -20.46 -38.96
C GLN A 5 -6.38 -19.18 -38.15
N HIS A 6 -7.37 -18.28 -38.06
CA HIS A 6 -7.26 -17.10 -37.19
C HIS A 6 -7.20 -17.47 -35.71
N LEU A 7 -7.96 -18.47 -35.25
CA LEU A 7 -7.91 -18.97 -33.86
C LEU A 7 -6.58 -19.65 -33.53
N ILE A 8 -6.03 -20.46 -34.46
CA ILE A 8 -4.74 -21.13 -34.31
C ILE A 8 -3.59 -20.10 -34.31
N LEU A 9 -3.65 -19.09 -35.18
CA LEU A 9 -2.69 -17.98 -35.18
C LEU A 9 -2.83 -17.11 -33.91
N PHE A 10 -4.05 -16.93 -33.38
CA PHE A 10 -4.31 -16.29 -32.09
C PHE A 10 -3.67 -17.05 -30.93
N CYS A 11 -3.80 -18.39 -30.93
CA CYS A 11 -3.15 -19.25 -29.94
C CYS A 11 -1.62 -19.25 -30.07
N ILE A 12 -1.08 -19.22 -31.29
CA ILE A 12 0.38 -19.19 -31.52
C ILE A 12 0.97 -17.83 -31.13
N ILE A 13 0.29 -16.71 -31.41
CA ILE A 13 0.74 -15.36 -31.04
C ILE A 13 0.56 -15.12 -29.52
N ALA A 14 -0.57 -15.53 -28.93
CA ALA A 14 -0.75 -15.47 -27.48
C ALA A 14 0.24 -16.39 -26.72
N ALA A 15 0.52 -17.58 -27.25
CA ALA A 15 1.51 -18.52 -26.68
C ALA A 15 2.96 -18.07 -26.84
N THR A 16 3.30 -17.34 -27.91
CA THR A 16 4.65 -16.75 -28.09
C THR A 16 4.88 -15.48 -27.28
N LEU A 17 3.83 -14.89 -26.69
CA LEU A 17 3.91 -13.61 -25.96
C LEU A 17 3.71 -13.74 -24.45
N ALA A 18 2.92 -14.72 -24.02
CA ALA A 18 3.06 -15.27 -22.68
C ALA A 18 4.49 -15.80 -22.43
N ALA A 19 5.30 -15.95 -23.48
CA ALA A 19 6.63 -16.55 -23.43
C ALA A 19 7.77 -15.65 -22.89
N ASN A 20 7.58 -14.34 -22.71
CA ASN A 20 8.68 -13.38 -22.46
C ASN A 20 8.69 -12.71 -21.07
N GLU A 21 7.89 -13.14 -20.10
CA GLU A 21 8.07 -12.73 -18.70
C GLU A 21 8.94 -13.75 -17.96
N LYS A 22 10.05 -13.30 -17.38
CA LYS A 22 10.93 -14.15 -16.54
C LYS A 22 10.12 -14.75 -15.40
N PRO A 23 10.16 -16.08 -15.20
CA PRO A 23 9.61 -16.72 -14.02
C PRO A 23 10.05 -16.06 -12.72
N ARG A 24 9.10 -15.93 -11.78
CA ARG A 24 9.33 -15.36 -10.45
C ARG A 24 8.29 -15.83 -9.46
N PHE A 25 8.63 -15.79 -8.19
CA PHE A 25 7.65 -15.94 -7.12
C PHE A 25 6.69 -14.75 -7.08
N LYS A 26 5.43 -15.03 -6.75
CA LYS A 26 4.40 -14.03 -6.45
C LYS A 26 4.08 -14.09 -4.97
N PHE A 27 4.28 -12.98 -4.30
CA PHE A 27 4.04 -12.79 -2.87
C PHE A 27 3.50 -11.38 -2.63
N SER A 28 2.87 -11.22 -1.48
CA SER A 28 2.30 -9.99 -0.95
C SER A 28 3.36 -9.20 -0.19
N GLU A 29 3.23 -7.88 -0.21
CA GLU A 29 4.12 -7.01 0.57
C GLU A 29 3.86 -7.22 2.07
N THR A 30 4.93 -7.26 2.86
CA THR A 30 4.83 -7.37 4.32
C THR A 30 5.92 -6.54 4.99
N ASN A 31 5.55 -5.88 6.09
CA ASN A 31 6.49 -5.16 6.95
C ASN A 31 7.02 -6.05 8.09
N LYS A 32 6.57 -7.32 8.15
CA LYS A 32 7.03 -8.29 9.12
C LYS A 32 8.22 -9.08 8.58
N ILE A 33 9.15 -9.37 9.47
CA ILE A 33 10.26 -10.31 9.27
C ILE A 33 10.07 -11.58 10.10
N MET A 34 9.05 -11.63 10.95
CA MET A 34 8.70 -12.77 11.78
C MET A 34 7.24 -13.16 11.57
N LEU A 35 7.02 -14.43 11.24
CA LEU A 35 5.72 -15.05 11.06
C LEU A 35 5.21 -15.61 12.39
N SER A 36 3.94 -15.36 12.66
CA SER A 36 3.14 -16.11 13.63
C SER A 36 2.60 -17.39 13.00
N TRP A 37 2.10 -18.32 13.83
CA TRP A 37 1.58 -19.61 13.36
C TRP A 37 0.26 -19.50 12.57
N GLU A 38 -0.44 -18.37 12.65
CA GLU A 38 -1.65 -18.11 11.85
C GLU A 38 -1.32 -17.55 10.46
N GLU A 39 -0.09 -17.08 10.27
CA GLU A 39 0.35 -16.45 9.03
C GLU A 39 0.91 -17.47 8.03
N THR A 40 0.81 -17.12 6.74
CA THR A 40 1.30 -17.93 5.64
C THR A 40 2.68 -17.45 5.23
N TRP A 41 3.64 -18.37 5.11
CA TRP A 41 4.89 -18.08 4.42
C TRP A 41 4.65 -18.05 2.91
N GLU A 42 4.46 -16.85 2.38
CA GLU A 42 4.46 -16.60 0.95
C GLU A 42 5.88 -16.58 0.42
N VAL A 43 6.22 -17.67 -0.28
CA VAL A 43 7.57 -17.96 -0.74
C VAL A 43 8.03 -16.90 -1.74
N GLY A 44 9.26 -16.42 -1.56
CA GLY A 44 9.89 -15.42 -2.43
C GLY A 44 9.98 -14.01 -1.84
N SER A 45 9.29 -13.74 -0.72
CA SER A 45 9.44 -12.53 0.10
C SER A 45 10.85 -12.42 0.73
N SER A 46 11.14 -11.41 1.56
CA SER A 46 12.42 -11.29 2.28
C SER A 46 12.73 -12.52 3.15
N ASN A 47 13.95 -12.65 3.66
CA ASN A 47 14.21 -13.63 4.71
C ASN A 47 13.22 -13.45 5.89
N MET A 48 12.67 -14.57 6.36
CA MET A 48 11.65 -14.60 7.42
C MET A 48 12.12 -15.46 8.60
N LEU A 49 11.57 -15.19 9.78
CA LEU A 49 11.69 -16.00 10.99
C LEU A 49 10.33 -16.61 11.33
N ALA A 50 10.31 -17.78 11.95
CA ALA A 50 9.14 -18.30 12.63
C ALA A 50 9.57 -18.96 13.95
N PHE A 51 8.78 -18.79 15.00
CA PHE A 51 8.86 -19.59 16.20
C PHE A 51 7.68 -20.54 16.19
N LEU A 52 7.93 -21.85 16.25
CA LEU A 52 6.87 -22.84 16.19
C LEU A 52 7.07 -23.90 17.28
N ASN A 53 5.97 -24.33 17.89
CA ASN A 53 5.92 -25.47 18.79
C ASN A 53 5.27 -26.67 18.08
N THR A 54 5.20 -27.82 18.73
CA THR A 54 4.60 -29.05 18.19
C THR A 54 3.09 -28.97 17.90
N ASP A 55 2.40 -28.01 18.49
CA ASP A 55 0.93 -27.98 18.52
C ASP A 55 0.36 -27.01 17.47
N LYS A 56 1.27 -26.34 16.75
CA LYS A 56 0.97 -25.32 15.75
C LYS A 56 1.54 -25.74 14.40
N ARG A 57 0.96 -25.19 13.34
CA ARG A 57 1.37 -25.41 11.95
C ARG A 57 1.61 -24.09 11.27
N LEU A 58 2.50 -24.08 10.29
CA LEU A 58 2.74 -22.96 9.38
C LEU A 58 2.28 -23.36 7.98
N ILE A 59 1.68 -22.43 7.23
CA ILE A 59 1.31 -22.68 5.83
C ILE A 59 2.44 -22.19 4.93
N ILE A 60 2.92 -23.05 4.03
CA ILE A 60 3.84 -22.68 2.95
C ILE A 60 3.01 -22.49 1.68
N LYS A 61 3.03 -21.29 1.09
CA LYS A 61 2.32 -20.99 -0.16
C LYS A 61 3.30 -20.67 -1.27
N ILE A 62 3.24 -21.45 -2.36
CA ILE A 62 4.17 -21.36 -3.48
C ILE A 62 3.42 -20.97 -4.75
N VAL A 63 3.46 -19.69 -5.10
CA VAL A 63 2.87 -19.17 -6.34
C VAL A 63 3.97 -18.63 -7.25
N VAL A 64 4.01 -19.12 -8.49
CA VAL A 64 4.97 -18.70 -9.52
C VAL A 64 4.20 -18.07 -10.67
N VAL A 65 4.71 -16.95 -11.19
CA VAL A 65 4.18 -16.26 -12.37
C VAL A 65 5.29 -16.08 -13.42
N GLY A 66 4.89 -15.82 -14.67
CA GLY A 66 5.79 -15.78 -15.83
C GLY A 66 5.84 -17.10 -16.60
N ASN A 67 6.71 -17.19 -17.61
CA ASN A 67 6.78 -18.36 -18.50
C ASN A 67 7.62 -19.51 -17.91
N VAL A 68 6.97 -20.41 -17.19
CA VAL A 68 7.60 -21.62 -16.63
C VAL A 68 7.64 -22.80 -17.63
N GLY A 69 7.00 -22.68 -18.80
CA GLY A 69 6.84 -23.78 -19.76
C GLY A 69 6.12 -24.99 -19.17
N THR A 70 6.50 -26.20 -19.58
CA THR A 70 5.98 -27.46 -19.03
C THR A 70 6.94 -28.05 -18.00
N GLY A 71 6.42 -28.89 -17.09
CA GLY A 71 7.25 -29.63 -16.12
C GLY A 71 7.79 -28.81 -14.95
N LEU A 72 6.96 -27.94 -14.37
CA LEU A 72 7.30 -27.23 -13.13
C LEU A 72 7.40 -28.23 -11.97
N ARG A 73 8.55 -28.27 -11.29
CA ARG A 73 8.79 -29.11 -10.13
C ARG A 73 9.16 -28.25 -8.91
N ARG A 74 8.42 -28.42 -7.82
CA ARG A 74 8.66 -27.72 -6.54
C ARG A 74 9.51 -28.58 -5.60
N ILE A 75 10.63 -28.04 -5.16
CA ILE A 75 11.56 -28.70 -4.26
C ILE A 75 11.73 -27.85 -3.00
N LEU A 76 11.55 -28.46 -1.83
CA LEU A 76 11.91 -27.86 -0.56
C LEU A 76 13.35 -28.24 -0.22
N GLN A 77 14.24 -27.26 -0.26
CA GLN A 77 15.60 -27.36 0.28
C GLN A 77 15.58 -27.04 1.77
N PHE A 78 16.29 -27.82 2.57
CA PHE A 78 16.37 -27.56 4.00
C PHE A 78 17.72 -27.93 4.62
N LYS A 79 18.09 -27.19 5.67
CA LYS A 79 19.22 -27.51 6.56
C LYS A 79 18.72 -27.66 7.98
N CYS A 80 19.02 -28.82 8.58
CA CYS A 80 18.63 -29.13 9.95
C CYS A 80 19.51 -28.48 11.02
N ARG A 81 20.73 -28.06 10.64
CA ARG A 81 21.73 -27.45 11.52
C ARG A 81 22.70 -26.59 10.70
N ARG A 82 23.39 -25.65 11.36
CA ARG A 82 24.29 -24.65 10.73
C ARG A 82 25.40 -25.26 9.85
N ASP A 83 25.87 -26.46 10.21
CA ASP A 83 27.03 -27.11 9.58
C ASP A 83 26.67 -28.38 8.77
N TYR A 84 25.39 -28.62 8.48
CA TYR A 84 24.92 -29.82 7.77
C TYR A 84 24.76 -29.60 6.26
N VAL A 85 24.91 -30.70 5.50
CA VAL A 85 24.66 -30.76 4.05
C VAL A 85 23.19 -30.43 3.77
N GLU A 86 22.94 -29.58 2.77
CA GLU A 86 21.59 -29.26 2.32
C GLU A 86 20.88 -30.51 1.79
N SER A 87 19.68 -30.75 2.29
CA SER A 87 18.80 -31.84 1.86
C SER A 87 17.64 -31.29 1.04
N MET A 88 17.03 -32.16 0.23
CA MET A 88 15.96 -31.78 -0.70
C MET A 88 14.77 -32.73 -0.56
N MET A 89 13.56 -32.18 -0.63
CA MET A 89 12.30 -32.91 -0.66
C MET A 89 11.49 -32.48 -1.89
N ASP A 90 11.01 -33.44 -2.66
CA ASP A 90 10.12 -33.18 -3.80
C ASP A 90 8.68 -32.96 -3.31
N MET A 91 8.20 -31.73 -3.45
CA MET A 91 6.88 -31.33 -2.96
C MET A 91 5.74 -31.83 -3.85
N GLU A 92 5.99 -32.20 -5.12
CA GLU A 92 4.98 -32.73 -6.03
C GLU A 92 4.55 -34.15 -5.64
N SER A 93 5.42 -34.87 -4.93
CA SER A 93 5.16 -36.24 -4.47
C SER A 93 4.35 -36.29 -3.16
N LEU A 94 4.18 -35.14 -2.50
CA LEU A 94 3.54 -35.06 -1.19
C LEU A 94 2.04 -35.27 -1.31
N LYS A 95 1.51 -36.18 -0.50
CA LYS A 95 0.09 -36.40 -0.32
C LYS A 95 -0.39 -35.72 0.96
N SER A 96 -1.70 -35.49 1.07
CA SER A 96 -2.32 -34.99 2.30
C SER A 96 -2.13 -35.93 3.50
N SER A 97 -1.90 -37.23 3.24
CA SER A 97 -1.59 -38.26 4.25
C SER A 97 -0.09 -38.49 4.47
N SER A 98 0.80 -37.72 3.84
CA SER A 98 2.25 -37.88 4.01
C SER A 98 2.68 -37.59 5.45
N ASN A 99 3.47 -38.51 6.02
CA ASN A 99 4.09 -38.39 7.34
C ASN A 99 5.62 -38.52 7.26
N GLU A 100 6.22 -38.19 6.12
CA GLU A 100 7.67 -38.27 5.99
C GLU A 100 8.35 -37.26 6.93
N VAL A 101 9.14 -37.78 7.86
CA VAL A 101 9.82 -36.97 8.88
C VAL A 101 11.24 -36.64 8.44
N GLN A 102 11.53 -35.35 8.39
CA GLN A 102 12.86 -34.81 8.14
C GLN A 102 13.52 -34.33 9.44
N CYS A 103 14.84 -34.13 9.43
CA CYS A 103 15.62 -33.64 10.57
C CYS A 103 15.44 -34.46 11.87
N LYS A 104 15.32 -35.79 11.75
CA LYS A 104 14.97 -36.74 12.83
C LYS A 104 15.82 -36.60 14.11
N ASP A 105 17.10 -36.23 13.97
CA ASP A 105 18.05 -36.14 15.09
C ASP A 105 18.19 -34.74 15.70
N THR A 106 17.48 -33.73 15.17
CA THR A 106 17.60 -32.33 15.61
C THR A 106 16.23 -31.73 15.94
N ILE A 107 15.65 -30.94 15.03
CA ILE A 107 14.28 -30.41 15.12
C ILE A 107 13.47 -31.15 14.05
N PRO A 108 12.81 -32.27 14.38
CA PRO A 108 12.13 -33.05 13.36
C PRO A 108 10.89 -32.31 12.87
N PHE A 109 10.61 -32.39 11.57
CA PHE A 109 9.44 -31.76 10.95
C PHE A 109 8.84 -32.67 9.87
N SER A 110 7.59 -32.38 9.52
CA SER A 110 6.91 -32.98 8.38
C SER A 110 6.22 -31.91 7.54
N VAL A 111 6.07 -32.20 6.25
CA VAL A 111 5.34 -31.36 5.30
C VAL A 111 4.30 -32.21 4.59
N ARG A 112 3.08 -31.68 4.48
CA ARG A 112 1.98 -32.34 3.78
C ARG A 112 1.24 -31.37 2.88
N LEU A 113 0.68 -31.90 1.81
CA LEU A 113 -0.16 -31.13 0.90
C LEU A 113 -1.47 -30.75 1.59
N LYS A 114 -1.78 -29.45 1.62
CA LYS A 114 -3.01 -28.90 2.21
C LYS A 114 -4.04 -28.57 1.14
N ASN A 115 -3.64 -27.86 0.09
CA ASN A 115 -4.50 -27.47 -1.02
C ASN A 115 -3.71 -27.44 -2.32
N GLU A 116 -4.00 -28.39 -3.21
CA GLU A 116 -3.36 -28.50 -4.54
C GLU A 116 -3.63 -27.28 -5.43
N ARG A 117 -4.86 -26.76 -5.44
CA ARG A 117 -5.24 -25.65 -6.32
C ARG A 117 -4.50 -24.36 -5.98
N GLU A 118 -4.31 -24.12 -4.69
CA GLU A 118 -3.62 -22.95 -4.16
C GLU A 118 -2.11 -23.15 -3.99
N ASN A 119 -1.60 -24.36 -4.22
CA ASN A 119 -0.22 -24.76 -3.94
C ASN A 119 0.20 -24.46 -2.48
N GLU A 120 -0.66 -24.87 -1.55
CA GLU A 120 -0.45 -24.71 -0.11
C GLU A 120 -0.06 -26.03 0.56
N PHE A 121 0.92 -25.95 1.45
CA PHE A 121 1.46 -27.08 2.22
C PHE A 121 1.45 -26.75 3.71
N ASP A 122 1.04 -27.72 4.53
CA ASP A 122 1.14 -27.63 5.98
C ASP A 122 2.57 -28.05 6.38
N PHE A 123 3.26 -27.18 7.12
CA PHE A 123 4.52 -27.46 7.79
C PHE A 123 4.27 -27.62 9.30
N THR A 124 4.70 -28.75 9.87
CA THR A 124 4.51 -29.04 11.29
C THR A 124 5.80 -29.54 11.93
N LEU A 125 6.09 -29.06 13.14
CA LEU A 125 7.19 -29.59 13.95
C LEU A 125 6.74 -30.80 14.76
N LEU A 126 7.69 -31.68 15.05
CA LEU A 126 7.54 -32.80 15.95
C LEU A 126 8.40 -32.57 17.20
N SER A 127 8.32 -33.49 18.16
CA SER A 127 9.06 -33.41 19.42
C SER A 127 10.56 -33.26 19.19
N SER A 128 11.08 -32.06 19.46
CA SER A 128 12.49 -31.71 19.29
C SER A 128 13.43 -32.68 20.01
N LYS A 129 14.52 -33.06 19.36
CA LYS A 129 15.60 -33.89 19.91
C LYS A 129 16.82 -33.08 20.32
N LEU A 130 16.76 -31.75 20.14
CA LEU A 130 17.85 -30.86 20.55
C LEU A 130 18.07 -30.93 22.07
N PRO A 131 19.33 -30.86 22.51
CA PRO A 131 19.65 -30.54 23.90
C PRO A 131 19.25 -29.08 24.21
N TYR A 132 18.90 -28.81 25.47
CA TYR A 132 18.44 -27.47 25.88
C TYR A 132 19.48 -26.37 25.59
N SER A 133 20.77 -26.69 25.65
CA SER A 133 21.88 -25.75 25.39
C SER A 133 21.95 -25.27 23.94
N HIS A 134 21.28 -25.97 23.02
CA HIS A 134 21.22 -25.63 21.60
C HIS A 134 19.93 -24.90 21.20
N ALA A 135 18.99 -24.69 22.14
CA ALA A 135 17.67 -24.11 21.84
C ALA A 135 17.72 -22.70 21.23
N PHE A 136 18.78 -21.93 21.53
CA PHE A 136 18.98 -20.56 21.02
C PHE A 136 20.07 -20.44 19.94
N SER A 137 20.66 -21.56 19.51
CA SER A 137 21.71 -21.56 18.47
C SER A 137 21.31 -22.31 17.21
N ASP A 138 20.57 -23.42 17.34
CA ASP A 138 20.16 -24.27 16.24
C ASP A 138 18.72 -23.95 15.77
N LYS A 139 18.53 -23.97 14.45
CA LYS A 139 17.27 -23.67 13.76
C LYS A 139 17.23 -24.36 12.41
N ILE A 140 16.03 -24.56 11.87
CA ILE A 140 15.86 -25.09 10.50
C ILE A 140 15.95 -23.92 9.52
N GLU A 141 16.74 -24.06 8.47
CA GLU A 141 16.70 -23.16 7.30
C GLU A 141 15.91 -23.85 6.18
N LEU A 142 14.87 -23.19 5.67
CA LEU A 142 14.04 -23.66 4.56
C LEU A 142 14.18 -22.73 3.35
N ARG A 143 14.29 -23.31 2.15
CA ARG A 143 14.26 -22.61 0.87
C ARG A 143 13.44 -23.39 -0.13
N VAL A 144 12.75 -22.70 -1.02
CA VAL A 144 12.02 -23.34 -2.12
C VAL A 144 12.76 -23.11 -3.41
N ARG A 145 13.00 -24.21 -4.10
CA ARG A 145 13.58 -24.26 -5.43
C ARG A 145 12.51 -24.72 -6.42
N ILE A 146 12.36 -23.96 -7.51
CA ILE A 146 11.47 -24.28 -8.61
C ILE A 146 12.33 -24.65 -9.81
N GLU A 147 12.22 -25.88 -10.27
CA GLU A 147 12.84 -26.33 -11.52
C GLU A 147 11.80 -26.28 -12.64
N HIS A 148 12.18 -25.70 -13.77
CA HIS A 148 11.30 -25.55 -14.92
C HIS A 148 12.11 -25.58 -16.22
N SER A 149 11.43 -25.73 -17.36
CA SER A 149 12.08 -25.91 -18.68
C SER A 149 13.08 -24.82 -19.10
N SER A 150 12.97 -23.61 -18.54
CA SER A 150 13.81 -22.44 -18.85
C SER A 150 14.81 -22.06 -17.75
N GLY A 151 14.92 -22.84 -16.66
CA GLY A 151 15.88 -22.60 -15.59
C GLY A 151 15.43 -23.01 -14.19
N VAL A 152 16.04 -22.37 -13.19
CA VAL A 152 15.78 -22.62 -11.77
C VAL A 152 15.50 -21.28 -11.06
N LEU A 153 14.49 -21.27 -10.19
CA LEU A 153 14.24 -20.18 -9.25
C LEU A 153 14.51 -20.65 -7.82
N GLU A 154 15.14 -19.81 -7.01
CA GLU A 154 15.34 -20.08 -5.58
C GLU A 154 14.76 -18.93 -4.75
N SER A 155 14.10 -19.27 -3.65
CA SER A 155 13.51 -18.30 -2.72
C SER A 155 14.52 -17.80 -1.69
N ASN A 156 14.21 -16.68 -1.03
CA ASN A 156 14.86 -16.34 0.25
C ASN A 156 14.51 -17.39 1.32
N SER A 157 15.32 -17.44 2.38
CA SER A 157 15.20 -18.46 3.43
C SER A 157 14.16 -18.09 4.48
N LEU A 158 13.40 -19.09 4.95
CA LEU A 158 12.67 -19.06 6.21
C LEU A 158 13.49 -19.78 7.29
N PHE A 159 13.67 -19.13 8.43
CA PHE A 159 14.35 -19.72 9.59
C PHE A 159 13.35 -20.08 10.67
N VAL A 160 13.21 -21.38 10.96
CA VAL A 160 12.25 -21.89 11.94
C VAL A 160 12.97 -22.26 13.23
N TRP A 161 12.58 -21.61 14.31
CA TRP A 161 13.07 -21.83 15.67
C TRP A 161 12.09 -22.69 16.46
N ASN A 162 12.63 -23.53 17.35
CA ASN A 162 11.87 -24.33 18.29
C ASN A 162 12.52 -24.29 19.67
N LEU A 163 11.75 -23.88 20.68
CA LEU A 163 12.26 -23.73 22.04
C LEU A 163 11.86 -24.89 22.97
N ASP A 164 11.32 -26.00 22.43
CA ASP A 164 10.77 -27.09 23.25
C ASP A 164 11.85 -27.79 24.09
N ALA A 165 13.09 -27.77 23.61
CA ALA A 165 14.25 -28.33 24.29
C ALA A 165 14.49 -27.69 25.68
N ILE A 166 14.08 -26.44 25.89
CA ILE A 166 14.18 -25.73 27.18
C ILE A 166 13.40 -26.47 28.28
N GLY A 167 12.24 -27.03 27.95
CA GLY A 167 11.44 -27.84 28.87
C GLY A 167 12.10 -29.19 29.26
N LYS A 168 13.27 -29.52 28.71
CA LYS A 168 14.00 -30.77 28.99
C LYS A 168 15.26 -30.55 29.84
N LEU A 169 15.54 -29.31 30.27
CA LEU A 169 16.74 -28.98 31.06
C LEU A 169 16.92 -29.93 32.25
N ASN A 170 15.90 -30.07 33.08
CA ASN A 170 15.92 -30.94 34.26
C ASN A 170 14.93 -32.13 34.11
N PRO A 171 15.44 -33.38 33.98
CA PRO A 171 14.61 -34.58 33.76
C PRO A 171 13.76 -35.00 34.96
N ASP A 172 14.11 -34.56 36.17
CA ASP A 172 13.38 -34.80 37.42
C ASP A 172 12.04 -34.05 37.53
N GLY A 173 11.65 -33.29 36.48
CA GLY A 173 10.31 -32.74 36.32
C GLY A 173 10.17 -31.26 36.65
N ARG A 174 11.17 -30.65 37.29
CA ARG A 174 11.26 -29.19 37.58
C ARG A 174 11.52 -28.31 36.34
N ARG A 175 11.84 -28.93 35.20
CA ARG A 175 12.04 -28.23 33.91
C ARG A 175 13.16 -27.19 34.01
N PHE A 176 12.82 -25.92 33.99
CA PHE A 176 13.76 -24.79 34.06
C PHE A 176 13.63 -23.97 35.34
N LEU A 177 12.82 -24.43 36.28
CA LEU A 177 12.72 -23.85 37.62
C LEU A 177 13.86 -24.38 38.51
N SER A 178 14.23 -23.58 39.51
CA SER A 178 15.21 -23.96 40.52
C SER A 178 14.65 -25.00 41.51
N THR A 179 15.50 -25.60 42.34
CA THR A 179 15.07 -26.52 43.40
C THR A 179 14.17 -25.82 44.43
N GLY A 180 14.43 -24.54 44.69
CA GLY A 180 13.73 -23.76 45.71
C GLY A 180 12.41 -23.15 45.22
N ALA A 181 12.20 -23.05 43.91
CA ALA A 181 11.05 -22.36 43.33
C ALA A 181 9.71 -23.01 43.71
N GLU A 182 9.61 -24.35 43.65
CA GLU A 182 8.39 -25.07 44.03
C GLU A 182 8.06 -24.87 45.52
N GLN A 183 9.07 -24.99 46.39
CA GLN A 183 8.89 -24.81 47.84
C GLN A 183 8.50 -23.37 48.19
N PHE A 184 9.12 -22.39 47.53
CA PHE A 184 8.75 -20.98 47.66
C PHE A 184 7.28 -20.76 47.26
N LEU A 185 6.84 -21.34 46.13
CA LEU A 185 5.46 -21.22 45.68
C LEU A 185 4.47 -21.91 46.62
N LYS A 186 4.79 -23.08 47.18
CA LYS A 186 3.91 -23.80 48.13
C LYS A 186 3.78 -23.08 49.48
N ARG A 187 4.91 -22.70 50.08
CA ARG A 187 5.00 -22.19 51.47
C ARG A 187 5.52 -20.76 51.51
N MET A 188 4.95 -19.91 50.66
CA MET A 188 5.41 -18.55 50.43
C MET A 188 5.55 -17.73 51.71
N SER A 189 4.53 -17.75 52.57
CA SER A 189 4.54 -16.94 53.79
C SER A 189 5.58 -17.36 54.83
N GLU A 190 6.05 -18.61 54.77
CA GLU A 190 7.04 -19.15 55.71
C GLU A 190 8.47 -19.03 55.17
N ASN A 191 8.62 -19.05 53.84
CA ASN A 191 9.92 -19.01 53.17
C ASN A 191 10.39 -17.58 52.85
N MET A 192 9.55 -16.57 53.06
CA MET A 192 9.98 -15.17 52.96
C MET A 192 10.67 -14.72 54.26
N PRO A 193 11.87 -14.13 54.21
CA PRO A 193 12.53 -13.57 55.39
C PRO A 193 11.89 -12.25 55.83
N ASP A 194 12.19 -11.81 57.06
CA ASP A 194 11.65 -10.58 57.64
C ASP A 194 12.35 -9.31 57.11
N THR A 195 12.42 -9.22 55.80
CA THR A 195 12.90 -8.06 55.05
C THR A 195 11.84 -7.63 54.06
N GLU A 196 11.69 -6.32 53.88
CA GLU A 196 10.64 -5.72 53.05
C GLU A 196 10.72 -6.14 51.58
N PHE A 197 11.94 -6.18 51.03
CA PHE A 197 12.22 -6.59 49.66
C PHE A 197 13.33 -7.63 49.65
N ASP A 198 13.10 -8.72 48.95
CA ASP A 198 14.07 -9.81 48.87
C ASP A 198 14.00 -10.50 47.49
N SER A 199 14.82 -11.54 47.31
CA SER A 199 14.86 -12.34 46.10
C SER A 199 15.11 -13.80 46.40
N THR A 200 14.62 -14.68 45.51
CA THR A 200 14.89 -16.11 45.57
C THR A 200 15.36 -16.62 44.22
N GLN A 201 16.25 -17.62 44.21
CA GLN A 201 16.62 -18.29 42.96
C GLN A 201 15.38 -19.01 42.41
N PHE A 202 14.88 -18.55 41.27
CA PHE A 202 13.60 -19.01 40.73
C PHE A 202 13.77 -19.82 39.45
N LEU A 203 14.64 -19.36 38.56
CA LEU A 203 15.09 -20.14 37.40
C LEU A 203 16.34 -20.94 37.76
N ASP A 204 16.54 -22.05 37.07
CA ASP A 204 17.80 -22.79 37.13
C ASP A 204 18.96 -21.89 36.64
N PRO A 205 20.12 -21.85 37.33
CA PRO A 205 21.28 -21.08 36.87
C PRO A 205 21.71 -21.43 35.45
N ALA A 206 21.59 -22.71 35.02
CA ALA A 206 21.90 -23.12 33.65
C ALA A 206 20.95 -22.48 32.63
N MET A 207 19.68 -22.28 32.99
CA MET A 207 18.71 -21.57 32.14
C MET A 207 19.09 -20.10 31.96
N SER A 208 19.49 -19.45 33.06
CA SER A 208 19.88 -18.03 33.04
C SER A 208 21.13 -17.81 32.19
N GLN A 209 22.06 -18.78 32.21
CA GLN A 209 23.26 -18.75 31.37
C GLN A 209 22.94 -18.84 29.88
N ILE A 210 22.04 -19.75 29.46
CA ILE A 210 21.70 -19.86 28.03
C ILE A 210 20.92 -18.65 27.51
N ILE A 211 20.11 -17.99 28.36
CA ILE A 211 19.40 -16.76 27.99
C ILE A 211 20.40 -15.61 27.78
N LYS A 212 21.46 -15.53 28.60
CA LYS A 212 22.55 -14.54 28.43
C LYS A 212 23.28 -14.71 27.10
N GLU A 213 23.48 -15.95 26.67
CA GLU A 213 24.13 -16.33 25.42
C GLU A 213 23.20 -16.27 24.19
N ALA A 214 21.89 -16.10 24.40
CA ALA A 214 20.92 -16.00 23.32
C ALA A 214 21.18 -14.75 22.44
N PRO A 215 20.82 -14.79 21.14
CA PRO A 215 20.83 -13.61 20.28
C PRO A 215 20.09 -12.40 20.88
N GLU A 216 20.63 -11.19 20.65
CA GLU A 216 20.11 -9.94 21.22
C GLU A 216 18.61 -9.71 20.99
N PHE A 217 18.09 -10.05 19.79
CA PHE A 217 16.66 -9.90 19.49
C PHE A 217 15.75 -10.83 20.31
N LEU A 218 16.27 -11.94 20.83
CA LEU A 218 15.47 -12.89 21.62
C LEU A 218 15.35 -12.46 23.07
N LYS A 219 16.40 -11.87 23.65
CA LYS A 219 16.46 -11.52 25.08
C LYS A 219 15.25 -10.72 25.58
N PRO A 220 14.78 -9.64 24.90
CA PRO A 220 13.61 -8.89 25.35
C PRO A 220 12.28 -9.57 25.01
N LYS A 221 12.28 -10.70 24.28
CA LYS A 221 11.09 -11.37 23.78
C LYS A 221 10.82 -12.73 24.42
N ILE A 222 11.85 -13.41 24.92
CA ILE A 222 11.67 -14.67 25.65
C ILE A 222 11.00 -14.35 26.98
N ASN A 223 9.88 -15.02 27.23
CA ASN A 223 9.23 -14.96 28.52
C ASN A 223 9.14 -16.34 29.15
N ILE A 224 9.44 -16.40 30.44
CA ILE A 224 9.60 -17.63 31.18
C ILE A 224 9.18 -17.42 32.63
N GLY A 225 8.79 -18.50 33.31
CA GLY A 225 8.53 -18.47 34.73
C GLY A 225 7.60 -19.59 35.16
N ALA A 226 6.79 -19.32 36.18
CA ALA A 226 5.84 -20.28 36.71
C ALA A 226 4.43 -19.72 36.77
N ILE A 227 3.45 -20.62 36.74
CA ILE A 227 2.03 -20.34 36.90
C ILE A 227 1.57 -21.08 38.15
N LEU A 228 0.98 -20.32 39.07
CA LEU A 228 0.28 -20.86 40.22
C LEU A 228 -1.21 -20.93 39.86
N ASN A 229 -1.68 -22.12 39.50
CA ASN A 229 -3.06 -22.36 39.08
C ASN A 229 -3.91 -22.74 40.29
N PHE A 230 -4.95 -21.96 40.58
CA PHE A 230 -5.85 -22.20 41.71
C PHE A 230 -7.05 -23.08 41.35
N ASP A 231 -7.13 -23.62 40.14
CA ASP A 231 -8.20 -24.53 39.72
C ASP A 231 -7.75 -26.00 39.71
N ALA A 232 -8.70 -26.94 39.70
CA ALA A 232 -8.46 -28.38 39.58
C ALA A 232 -8.04 -28.83 38.16
N GLY A 233 -7.90 -27.88 37.22
CA GLY A 233 -7.50 -28.13 35.84
C GLY A 233 -6.02 -28.48 35.67
N THR A 234 -5.69 -29.07 34.53
CA THR A 234 -4.30 -29.37 34.15
C THR A 234 -3.56 -28.11 33.70
N CYS A 235 -2.23 -28.17 33.73
CA CYS A 235 -1.37 -27.10 33.20
C CYS A 235 -1.59 -26.79 31.71
N GLU A 236 -2.25 -27.67 30.95
CA GLU A 236 -2.53 -27.49 29.53
C GLU A 236 -3.79 -26.64 29.27
N SER A 237 -4.65 -26.44 30.26
CA SER A 237 -5.95 -25.78 30.13
C SER A 237 -6.21 -24.70 31.19
N TYR A 238 -5.15 -24.18 31.81
CA TYR A 238 -5.27 -23.21 32.88
C TYR A 238 -5.94 -21.91 32.39
N GLN A 239 -6.74 -21.29 33.26
CA GLN A 239 -7.39 -20.01 32.99
C GLN A 239 -6.57 -18.89 33.64
N ILE A 240 -6.14 -17.89 32.86
CA ILE A 240 -5.31 -16.77 33.35
C ILE A 240 -6.01 -16.05 34.52
N SER A 241 -7.33 -15.84 34.44
CA SER A 241 -8.13 -15.19 35.50
C SER A 241 -8.24 -16.01 36.80
N ARG A 242 -7.81 -17.28 36.76
CA ARG A 242 -7.75 -18.21 37.90
C ARG A 242 -6.32 -18.61 38.26
N ALA A 243 -5.34 -17.89 37.74
CA ALA A 243 -3.93 -18.16 37.98
C ALA A 243 -3.17 -16.89 38.39
N SER A 244 -2.07 -17.08 39.13
CA SER A 244 -1.07 -16.06 39.37
C SER A 244 0.20 -16.39 38.58
N LEU A 245 0.61 -15.46 37.73
CA LEU A 245 1.75 -15.64 36.82
C LEU A 245 3.03 -15.03 37.43
N PHE A 246 3.95 -15.90 37.83
CA PHE A 246 5.30 -15.56 38.28
C PHE A 246 6.27 -15.61 37.09
N VAL A 247 6.12 -14.64 36.19
CA VAL A 247 6.83 -14.57 34.90
C VAL A 247 7.49 -13.20 34.74
N ASN A 248 8.47 -13.10 33.85
CA ASN A 248 8.99 -11.78 33.45
C ASN A 248 7.95 -11.01 32.60
N TYR A 249 7.19 -11.71 31.74
CA TYR A 249 6.09 -11.14 30.97
C TYR A 249 5.16 -12.24 30.43
N HIS A 250 3.95 -11.87 30.02
CA HIS A 250 3.06 -12.73 29.23
C HIS A 250 2.11 -11.86 28.39
N SER A 251 1.87 -12.19 27.12
CA SER A 251 1.11 -11.29 26.22
C SER A 251 -0.40 -11.22 26.52
N LYS A 252 -0.93 -12.18 27.27
CA LYS A 252 -2.34 -12.25 27.68
C LYS A 252 -2.58 -11.87 29.15
N LEU A 253 -1.71 -11.05 29.74
CA LEU A 253 -1.88 -10.60 31.13
C LEU A 253 -3.17 -9.79 31.29
N ASP A 254 -4.05 -10.25 32.19
CA ASP A 254 -5.20 -9.48 32.67
C ASP A 254 -4.76 -8.42 33.69
N GLU A 255 -5.65 -7.48 34.02
CA GLU A 255 -5.38 -6.42 35.00
C GLU A 255 -4.86 -6.96 36.35
N ARG A 256 -5.34 -8.13 36.77
CA ARG A 256 -4.96 -8.71 38.06
C ARG A 256 -3.50 -9.19 38.05
N ASN A 257 -3.06 -9.88 37.00
CA ASN A 257 -1.67 -10.29 36.84
C ASN A 257 -0.75 -9.12 36.45
N GLN A 258 -1.25 -8.09 35.76
CA GLN A 258 -0.52 -6.84 35.57
C GLN A 258 -0.20 -6.16 36.91
N ASN A 259 -1.15 -6.18 37.86
CA ASN A 259 -0.93 -5.69 39.23
C ASN A 259 0.04 -6.58 40.02
N LEU A 260 0.02 -7.91 39.84
CA LEU A 260 1.01 -8.81 40.44
C LEU A 260 2.45 -8.40 40.04
N LEU A 261 2.68 -8.04 38.78
CA LEU A 261 3.99 -7.56 38.29
C LEU A 261 4.44 -6.21 38.88
N LYS A 262 3.62 -5.52 39.69
CA LYS A 262 4.09 -4.38 40.50
C LYS A 262 4.83 -4.82 41.76
N HIS A 263 4.66 -6.07 42.17
CA HIS A 263 5.21 -6.62 43.41
C HIS A 263 6.32 -7.65 43.17
N ILE A 264 6.49 -8.08 41.93
CA ILE A 264 7.52 -9.04 41.53
C ILE A 264 8.24 -8.57 40.29
N TYR A 265 9.50 -8.97 40.16
CA TYR A 265 10.27 -8.83 38.93
C TYR A 265 11.17 -10.06 38.78
N LEU A 266 10.94 -10.83 37.71
CA LEU A 266 11.80 -11.97 37.37
C LEU A 266 12.91 -11.49 36.44
N ASP A 267 14.13 -11.45 36.96
CA ASP A 267 15.31 -11.16 36.15
C ASP A 267 15.78 -12.44 35.47
N THR A 268 15.57 -12.53 34.15
CA THR A 268 15.91 -13.71 33.35
C THR A 268 17.42 -13.90 33.16
N GLU A 269 18.22 -12.85 33.39
CA GLU A 269 19.68 -12.92 33.27
C GLU A 269 20.31 -13.50 34.54
N THR A 270 19.77 -13.18 35.72
CA THR A 270 20.26 -13.73 37.01
C THR A 270 19.48 -14.96 37.46
N GLY A 271 18.26 -15.15 36.96
CA GLY A 271 17.33 -16.20 37.39
C GLY A 271 16.67 -15.93 38.73
N LEU A 272 16.85 -14.72 39.29
CA LEU A 272 16.29 -14.32 40.57
C LEU A 272 14.88 -13.74 40.38
N LEU A 273 13.94 -14.23 41.18
CA LEU A 273 12.64 -13.59 41.36
C LEU A 273 12.77 -12.61 42.52
N HIS A 274 12.77 -11.31 42.20
CA HIS A 274 12.70 -10.25 43.20
C HIS A 274 11.26 -9.99 43.57
N TYR A 275 10.99 -9.76 44.85
CA TYR A 275 9.63 -9.55 45.34
C TYR A 275 9.54 -8.60 46.53
N SER A 276 8.38 -7.97 46.63
CA SER A 276 7.91 -7.23 47.81
C SER A 276 7.27 -8.23 48.77
N ARG A 277 7.77 -8.35 50.00
CA ARG A 277 7.22 -9.25 51.03
C ARG A 277 5.74 -8.96 51.29
N TYR A 278 5.42 -7.70 51.53
CA TYR A 278 4.07 -7.28 51.94
C TYR A 278 3.09 -7.28 50.75
N GLY A 279 3.51 -6.75 49.61
CA GLY A 279 2.68 -6.68 48.41
C GLY A 279 2.39 -8.05 47.81
N LEU A 280 3.41 -8.90 47.65
CA LEU A 280 3.24 -10.24 47.08
C LEU A 280 2.40 -11.13 47.99
N SER A 281 2.72 -11.20 49.30
CA SER A 281 1.99 -12.05 50.24
C SER A 281 0.51 -11.65 50.33
N SER A 282 0.21 -10.34 50.31
CA SER A 282 -1.16 -9.84 50.31
C SER A 282 -1.91 -10.23 49.04
N ILE A 283 -1.34 -9.99 47.85
CA ILE A 283 -1.99 -10.36 46.59
C ILE A 283 -2.24 -11.86 46.52
N ILE A 284 -1.25 -12.70 46.82
CA ILE A 284 -1.41 -14.15 46.73
C ILE A 284 -2.40 -14.67 47.77
N SER A 285 -2.39 -14.14 48.98
CA SER A 285 -3.40 -14.42 50.01
C SER A 285 -4.80 -14.08 49.52
N ASP A 286 -4.99 -12.91 48.90
CA ASP A 286 -6.28 -12.47 48.35
C ASP A 286 -6.73 -13.37 47.19
N PHE A 287 -5.82 -13.74 46.27
CA PHE A 287 -6.08 -14.69 45.19
C PHE A 287 -6.55 -16.04 45.74
N PHE A 288 -5.79 -16.60 46.68
CA PHE A 288 -6.08 -17.90 47.26
C PHE A 288 -7.39 -17.90 48.04
N SER A 289 -7.64 -16.86 48.85
CA SER A 289 -8.85 -16.76 49.68
C SER A 289 -10.10 -16.54 48.84
N SER A 290 -10.02 -15.66 47.84
CA SER A 290 -11.16 -15.36 46.94
C SER A 290 -11.60 -16.55 46.10
N LYS A 291 -10.72 -17.50 45.82
CA LYS A 291 -11.05 -18.74 45.09
C LYS A 291 -11.33 -19.92 46.00
N SER A 292 -10.78 -19.93 47.22
CA SER A 292 -10.88 -21.01 48.20
C SER A 292 -10.69 -22.42 47.60
N PRO A 293 -9.57 -22.67 46.89
CA PRO A 293 -9.38 -23.90 46.16
C PRO A 293 -9.11 -25.09 47.09
N VAL A 294 -9.62 -26.27 46.71
CA VAL A 294 -9.38 -27.54 47.43
C VAL A 294 -7.95 -28.03 47.18
N GLN A 295 -7.46 -27.84 45.96
CA GLN A 295 -6.12 -28.20 45.51
C GLN A 295 -5.62 -27.16 44.50
N ILE A 296 -4.30 -27.03 44.36
CA ILE A 296 -3.69 -26.15 43.37
C ILE A 296 -2.71 -26.91 42.46
N GLY A 297 -2.32 -26.27 41.36
CA GLY A 297 -1.25 -26.74 40.47
C GLY A 297 -0.14 -25.71 40.31
N ILE A 298 1.09 -26.21 40.11
CA ILE A 298 2.26 -25.43 39.73
C ILE A 298 2.68 -25.88 38.34
N CYS A 299 2.78 -24.91 37.43
CA CYS A 299 3.20 -25.13 36.06
C CYS A 299 4.40 -24.22 35.76
N ALA A 300 5.28 -24.66 34.86
CA ALA A 300 6.29 -23.80 34.26
C ALA A 300 5.80 -23.33 32.89
N THR A 301 6.03 -22.08 32.53
CA THR A 301 5.58 -21.52 31.25
C THR A 301 6.73 -20.88 30.49
N LEU A 302 6.74 -21.08 29.18
CA LEU A 302 7.67 -20.51 28.23
C LEU A 302 6.84 -19.94 27.08
N SER A 303 6.93 -18.64 26.86
CA SER A 303 6.29 -17.97 25.74
C SER A 303 7.26 -17.03 25.04
N PHE A 304 6.90 -16.64 23.82
CA PHE A 304 7.61 -15.63 23.05
C PHE A 304 6.69 -14.44 22.82
N ALA A 305 7.15 -13.24 23.17
CA ALA A 305 6.32 -12.05 23.20
C ALA A 305 5.68 -11.72 21.83
N GLY A 306 4.36 -11.57 21.84
CA GLY A 306 3.55 -11.21 20.68
C GLY A 306 2.05 -11.43 20.93
N GLN A 307 1.20 -10.63 20.28
CA GLN A 307 -0.27 -10.78 20.36
C GLN A 307 -0.75 -12.09 19.73
N GLY A 308 -0.15 -12.50 18.60
CA GLY A 308 -0.43 -13.80 17.98
C GLY A 308 0.13 -14.99 18.77
N GLN A 309 0.92 -14.73 19.84
CA GLN A 309 1.67 -15.74 20.60
C GLN A 309 2.32 -16.76 19.67
N PRO A 310 3.36 -16.37 18.90
CA PRO A 310 4.01 -17.30 17.98
C PRO A 310 4.49 -18.57 18.71
N TYR A 311 4.78 -18.46 20.01
CA TYR A 311 5.14 -19.56 20.87
C TYR A 311 4.56 -19.37 22.28
N ASP A 312 3.83 -20.36 22.78
CA ASP A 312 3.36 -20.47 24.17
C ASP A 312 3.30 -21.95 24.55
N LYS A 313 4.02 -22.34 25.59
CA LYS A 313 4.06 -23.72 26.08
C LYS A 313 4.12 -23.75 27.59
N THR A 314 3.27 -24.60 28.16
CA THR A 314 3.18 -24.80 29.59
C THR A 314 3.51 -26.25 29.94
N PHE A 315 4.28 -26.44 31.00
CA PHE A 315 4.76 -27.72 31.48
C PHE A 315 4.26 -27.95 32.90
N SER A 316 3.79 -29.16 33.18
CA SER A 316 3.41 -29.54 34.53
C SER A 316 4.64 -29.72 35.42
N ILE A 317 4.63 -29.13 36.61
CA ILE A 317 5.64 -29.31 37.67
C ILE A 317 5.06 -30.14 38.80
N ALA A 318 3.99 -29.66 39.42
CA ALA A 318 3.29 -30.34 40.49
C ALA A 318 1.78 -30.10 40.37
N GLN A 319 0.96 -31.15 40.50
CA GLN A 319 -0.49 -31.06 40.38
C GLN A 319 -1.18 -31.62 41.62
N LYS A 320 -2.43 -31.20 41.84
CA LYS A 320 -3.29 -31.68 42.92
C LYS A 320 -2.65 -31.49 44.31
N ILE A 321 -1.93 -30.38 44.49
CA ILE A 321 -1.30 -30.05 45.77
C ILE A 321 -2.41 -29.71 46.77
N PRO A 322 -2.54 -30.45 47.88
CA PRO A 322 -3.61 -30.23 48.85
C PRO A 322 -3.40 -28.93 49.61
N LYS A 323 -4.50 -28.30 50.01
CA LYS A 323 -4.49 -27.06 50.82
C LYS A 323 -3.62 -27.14 52.09
N THR A 324 -3.44 -28.33 52.67
CA THR A 324 -2.61 -28.57 53.87
C THR A 324 -1.11 -28.36 53.64
N GLU A 325 -0.64 -28.46 52.39
CA GLU A 325 0.77 -28.21 52.02
C GLU A 325 1.04 -26.74 51.69
N LEU A 326 0.01 -25.87 51.75
CA LEU A 326 0.08 -24.49 51.30
C LEU A 326 0.12 -23.52 52.47
N SER A 327 0.98 -22.50 52.36
CA SER A 327 1.08 -21.43 53.35
C SER A 327 1.01 -20.07 52.66
N TYR A 328 -0.22 -19.53 52.60
CA TYR A 328 -0.53 -18.21 52.08
C TYR A 328 -1.25 -17.40 53.15
N LYS A 329 -0.56 -16.39 53.66
CA LYS A 329 -1.01 -15.43 54.66
C LYS A 329 -0.50 -14.06 54.27
N THR A 330 -1.30 -13.02 54.50
CA THR A 330 -0.84 -11.64 54.40
C THR A 330 0.21 -11.39 55.46
N LEU A 331 1.36 -10.85 55.06
CA LEU A 331 2.46 -10.50 55.96
C LEU A 331 2.60 -8.98 56.02
N GLY A 332 2.68 -8.42 57.23
CA GLY A 332 2.92 -7.00 57.50
C GLY A 332 1.85 -6.01 57.03
N ASP A 333 2.02 -4.74 57.39
CA ASP A 333 1.15 -3.63 56.96
C ASP A 333 1.65 -2.99 55.66
N ARG A 334 0.71 -2.61 54.80
CA ARG A 334 1.00 -2.02 53.49
C ARG A 334 1.62 -0.62 53.64
N ASN A 335 2.93 -0.50 53.50
CA ASN A 335 3.59 0.79 53.26
C ASN A 335 3.68 1.09 51.73
N SER A 336 4.18 2.28 51.38
CA SER A 336 4.29 2.74 49.98
C SER A 336 5.71 2.71 49.41
N ASN A 337 6.63 2.01 50.08
CA ASN A 337 8.02 1.93 49.63
C ASN A 337 8.13 1.18 48.31
N CYS A 338 9.14 1.57 47.53
CA CYS A 338 9.50 0.96 46.25
C CYS A 338 11.00 0.73 46.16
N LYS A 339 11.40 -0.30 45.41
CA LYS A 339 12.80 -0.68 45.18
C LYS A 339 13.05 -0.91 43.70
N ILE A 340 14.13 -0.31 43.19
CA ILE A 340 14.67 -0.60 41.85
C ILE A 340 15.43 -1.92 41.92
N ILE A 341 15.18 -2.80 40.95
CA ILE A 341 15.89 -4.08 40.82
C ILE A 341 17.11 -3.92 39.93
N GLY A 342 18.26 -4.41 40.40
CA GLY A 342 19.55 -4.30 39.71
C GLY A 342 20.49 -3.25 40.31
N SER A 343 21.73 -3.21 39.82
CA SER A 343 22.79 -2.30 40.28
C SER A 343 22.78 -0.94 39.57
N THR A 344 22.02 -0.80 38.49
CA THR A 344 21.94 0.41 37.68
C THR A 344 20.48 0.86 37.54
N ASN A 345 20.28 2.16 37.35
CA ASN A 345 18.97 2.75 37.08
C ASN A 345 18.66 2.87 35.58
N GLN A 346 19.43 2.18 34.73
CA GLN A 346 19.27 2.23 33.29
C GLN A 346 19.67 0.93 32.59
N LYS A 347 18.98 0.60 31.48
CA LYS A 347 19.28 -0.57 30.63
C LYS A 347 19.16 -0.21 29.16
N ALA A 348 20.15 -0.58 28.36
CA ALA A 348 20.05 -0.48 26.90
C ALA A 348 19.19 -1.63 26.35
N VAL A 349 18.27 -1.33 25.43
CA VAL A 349 17.41 -2.33 24.81
C VAL A 349 17.31 -2.08 23.31
N THR A 350 17.53 -3.11 22.52
CA THR A 350 17.32 -3.05 21.08
C THR A 350 15.94 -3.57 20.74
N ILE A 351 15.16 -2.80 19.98
CA ILE A 351 13.82 -3.20 19.52
C ILE A 351 13.87 -3.37 18.01
N PHE A 352 13.39 -4.52 17.52
CA PHE A 352 13.41 -4.82 16.09
C PHE A 352 12.04 -4.61 15.46
N SER A 353 11.99 -3.75 14.44
CA SER A 353 10.78 -3.58 13.62
C SER A 353 10.51 -4.83 12.78
N GLY A 354 9.24 -5.09 12.51
CA GLY A 354 8.77 -6.25 11.77
C GLY A 354 8.71 -7.53 12.61
N MET A 355 9.01 -7.46 13.90
CA MET A 355 8.72 -8.52 14.86
C MET A 355 7.43 -8.19 15.64
N ASP A 356 6.74 -9.19 16.20
CA ASP A 356 5.56 -8.94 17.03
C ASP A 356 5.87 -8.08 18.28
N TYR A 357 4.87 -7.77 19.08
CA TYR A 357 4.96 -6.93 20.27
C TYR A 357 6.18 -7.23 21.15
N THR A 358 7.01 -6.22 21.41
CA THR A 358 8.18 -6.32 22.30
C THR A 358 7.91 -5.56 23.60
N PRO A 359 7.87 -6.23 24.76
CA PRO A 359 7.51 -5.62 26.03
C PRO A 359 8.70 -4.95 26.72
N LEU A 360 8.44 -3.86 27.44
CA LEU A 360 9.29 -3.36 28.51
C LEU A 360 8.47 -3.35 29.81
N VAL A 361 8.91 -4.16 30.78
CA VAL A 361 8.30 -4.25 32.12
C VAL A 361 9.15 -3.44 33.08
N CYS A 362 8.53 -2.52 33.82
CA CYS A 362 9.26 -1.64 34.74
C CYS A 362 9.93 -2.44 35.87
N PRO A 363 11.26 -2.33 36.08
CA PRO A 363 12.01 -3.10 37.08
C PRO A 363 11.94 -2.43 38.47
N ILE A 364 10.79 -1.84 38.80
CA ILE A 364 10.53 -1.21 40.09
C ILE A 364 9.42 -2.02 40.75
N ILE A 365 9.72 -2.60 41.91
CA ILE A 365 8.72 -3.31 42.72
C ILE A 365 8.33 -2.45 43.92
N CYS A 366 7.06 -2.50 44.31
CA CYS A 366 6.52 -1.67 45.38
C CYS A 366 5.68 -2.51 46.33
N ASN A 367 5.49 -2.04 47.56
CA ASN A 367 4.64 -2.73 48.55
C ASN A 367 3.15 -2.45 48.35
N SER A 368 2.81 -1.21 48.00
CA SER A 368 1.41 -0.80 47.86
C SER A 368 0.81 -1.26 46.52
N PRO A 369 -0.33 -1.97 46.52
CA PRO A 369 -1.03 -2.34 45.28
C PRO A 369 -1.61 -1.12 44.56
N ASN A 370 -1.83 -0.02 45.30
CA ASN A 370 -2.33 1.24 44.77
C ASN A 370 -1.22 2.13 44.21
N GLN A 371 0.03 1.64 44.16
CA GLN A 371 1.11 2.41 43.60
C GLN A 371 0.86 2.70 42.11
N VAL A 372 0.92 3.98 41.77
CA VAL A 372 0.81 4.47 40.39
C VAL A 372 2.16 4.36 39.71
N TYR A 373 2.17 3.74 38.53
CA TYR A 373 3.30 3.68 37.63
C TYR A 373 3.06 4.62 36.45
N ARG A 374 4.11 5.28 35.98
CA ARG A 374 4.06 6.16 34.81
C ARG A 374 5.24 5.87 33.90
N PHE A 375 4.98 5.78 32.60
CA PHE A 375 6.03 5.75 31.58
C PHE A 375 6.12 7.10 30.87
N PHE A 376 7.34 7.46 30.49
CA PHE A 376 7.65 8.63 29.70
C PHE A 376 8.52 8.22 28.52
N HIS A 377 8.33 8.83 27.35
CA HIS A 377 9.24 8.78 26.22
C HIS A 377 9.84 10.18 26.03
N GLY A 378 11.12 10.33 26.39
CA GLY A 378 11.69 11.64 26.66
C GLY A 378 10.88 12.36 27.76
N ASP A 379 10.40 13.57 27.46
CA ASP A 379 9.57 14.35 28.40
C ASP A 379 8.06 14.09 28.25
N LYS A 380 7.65 13.25 27.29
CA LYS A 380 6.22 13.01 27.00
C LYS A 380 5.70 11.83 27.80
N GLY A 381 4.68 12.06 28.62
CA GLY A 381 4.00 10.99 29.36
C GLY A 381 3.21 10.06 28.45
N LEU A 382 3.35 8.76 28.66
CA LEU A 382 2.48 7.72 28.09
C LEU A 382 1.38 7.44 29.12
N VAL A 383 0.18 7.94 28.88
CA VAL A 383 -0.94 7.85 29.83
C VAL A 383 -1.93 6.80 29.33
N PRO A 384 -2.20 5.72 30.10
CA PRO A 384 -3.19 4.72 29.73
C PRO A 384 -4.61 5.23 29.91
N ASP A 385 -5.54 4.73 29.09
CA ASP A 385 -6.99 4.84 29.29
C ASP A 385 -7.40 3.85 30.39
N THR A 386 -8.05 4.34 31.44
CA THR A 386 -8.42 3.52 32.61
C THR A 386 -9.54 2.53 32.31
N ARG A 387 -10.20 2.61 31.15
CA ARG A 387 -11.30 1.72 30.77
C ARG A 387 -10.85 0.44 30.06
N ARG A 388 -9.66 0.43 29.45
CA ARG A 388 -9.15 -0.68 28.63
C ARG A 388 -7.89 -1.27 29.24
N ASP A 389 -7.73 -2.59 29.14
CA ASP A 389 -6.53 -3.28 29.64
C ASP A 389 -5.24 -2.82 28.94
N TRP A 390 -5.36 -2.35 27.70
CA TRP A 390 -4.28 -1.82 26.89
C TRP A 390 -4.74 -0.59 26.12
N THR A 391 -3.87 0.42 26.05
CA THR A 391 -4.12 1.67 25.31
C THR A 391 -2.96 1.94 24.37
N GLU A 392 -3.22 2.40 23.15
CA GLU A 392 -2.17 2.82 22.22
C GLU A 392 -1.97 4.33 22.30
N VAL A 393 -0.72 4.75 22.56
CA VAL A 393 -0.31 6.15 22.67
C VAL A 393 0.93 6.35 21.81
N ASN A 394 0.86 7.23 20.81
CA ASN A 394 1.96 7.50 19.86
C ASN A 394 2.51 6.24 19.16
N GLY A 395 1.67 5.24 18.87
CA GLY A 395 2.11 3.99 18.23
C GLY A 395 2.81 3.01 19.19
N ILE A 396 2.70 3.20 20.51
CA ILE A 396 3.19 2.29 21.55
C ILE A 396 2.02 1.87 22.43
N ARG A 397 1.91 0.60 22.77
CA ARG A 397 0.87 0.12 23.70
C ARG A 397 1.34 0.26 25.14
N ILE A 398 0.46 0.69 26.03
CA ILE A 398 0.67 0.78 27.47
C ILE A 398 -0.42 0.01 28.21
N SER A 399 -0.04 -0.72 29.25
CA SER A 399 -1.00 -1.46 30.08
C SER A 399 -1.83 -0.51 30.94
N LYS A 400 -3.05 -0.93 31.31
CA LYS A 400 -3.95 -0.18 32.19
C LYS A 400 -3.30 0.26 33.49
N THR A 401 -2.48 -0.63 34.05
CA THR A 401 -1.73 -0.43 35.29
C THR A 401 -0.50 0.48 35.16
N GLY A 402 -0.09 0.81 33.94
CA GLY A 402 1.02 1.72 33.64
C GLY A 402 2.42 1.17 33.96
N ASN A 403 2.57 -0.11 34.29
CA ASN A 403 3.87 -0.74 34.60
C ASN A 403 4.48 -1.54 33.43
N ILE A 404 3.78 -1.61 32.28
CA ILE A 404 4.25 -2.30 31.08
C ILE A 404 3.95 -1.46 29.83
N ILE A 405 4.91 -1.41 28.90
CA ILE A 405 4.69 -0.92 27.53
C ILE A 405 5.09 -1.98 26.51
N GLU A 406 4.47 -1.96 25.33
CA GLU A 406 4.79 -2.85 24.21
C GLU A 406 5.01 -2.07 22.91
N PHE A 407 6.09 -2.40 22.21
CA PHE A 407 6.40 -1.89 20.88
C PHE A 407 5.72 -2.77 19.82
N PRO A 408 4.79 -2.26 19.00
CA PRO A 408 4.14 -3.03 17.94
C PRO A 408 5.12 -3.38 16.80
N PRO A 409 4.70 -4.20 15.81
CA PRO A 409 5.56 -4.57 14.68
C PRO A 409 5.99 -3.41 13.79
N ILE A 410 5.17 -2.37 13.69
CA ILE A 410 5.43 -1.24 12.80
C ILE A 410 5.96 -0.08 13.66
N ILE A 411 7.28 0.00 13.76
CA ILE A 411 7.99 1.04 14.51
C ILE A 411 9.07 1.69 13.66
N TYR A 412 9.40 2.94 13.97
CA TYR A 412 10.34 3.75 13.21
C TYR A 412 11.37 4.37 14.15
N ASN A 413 12.38 5.02 13.58
CA ASN A 413 13.43 5.69 14.35
C ASN A 413 12.90 6.70 15.39
N LYS A 414 11.73 7.32 15.15
CA LYS A 414 11.08 8.23 16.11
C LYS A 414 10.72 7.56 17.44
N HIS A 415 10.63 6.23 17.49
CA HIS A 415 10.38 5.46 18.71
C HIS A 415 11.68 5.04 19.41
N SER A 416 12.85 5.38 18.88
CA SER A 416 14.11 5.27 19.63
C SER A 416 14.17 6.34 20.73
N GLY A 417 15.05 6.14 21.71
CA GLY A 417 15.33 7.11 22.78
C GLY A 417 15.08 6.57 24.18
N ALA A 418 15.04 7.48 25.15
CA ALA A 418 14.90 7.14 26.56
C ALA A 418 13.43 6.91 26.94
N TYR A 419 13.12 5.72 27.48
CA TYR A 419 11.84 5.39 28.09
C TYR A 419 12.01 5.26 29.59
N THR A 420 11.44 6.20 30.36
CA THR A 420 11.60 6.24 31.82
C THR A 420 10.34 5.76 32.50
N CYS A 421 10.43 4.75 33.36
CA CYS A 421 9.36 4.36 34.26
C CYS A 421 9.58 4.93 35.67
N VAL A 422 8.52 5.43 36.29
CA VAL A 422 8.55 6.10 37.60
C VAL A 422 7.48 5.51 38.51
N ALA A 423 7.87 5.12 39.73
CA ALA A 423 6.98 4.66 40.79
C ALA A 423 7.61 4.92 42.18
N GLY A 424 6.80 5.32 43.16
CA GLY A 424 7.24 5.57 44.55
C GLY A 424 8.47 6.49 44.69
N GLY A 425 8.58 7.53 43.85
CA GLY A 425 9.74 8.43 43.84
C GLY A 425 11.01 7.88 43.17
N THR A 426 11.02 6.59 42.82
CA THR A 426 12.12 5.94 42.10
C THR A 426 11.93 6.03 40.59
N ARG A 427 13.04 5.99 39.84
CA ARG A 427 13.04 6.11 38.37
C ARG A 427 14.01 5.11 37.75
N PHE A 428 13.60 4.50 36.65
CA PHE A 428 14.43 3.61 35.84
C PHE A 428 14.29 3.95 34.36
N THR A 429 15.38 3.92 33.60
CA THR A 429 15.38 4.35 32.19
C THR A 429 15.84 3.24 31.24
N PHE A 430 15.01 2.91 30.25
CA PHE A 430 15.39 2.08 29.12
C PHE A 430 15.92 2.97 27.98
N ASN A 431 17.18 2.78 27.59
CA ASN A 431 17.76 3.42 26.42
C ASN A 431 17.47 2.55 25.20
N THR A 432 16.39 2.87 24.49
CA THR A 432 15.88 2.05 23.39
C THR A 432 16.46 2.47 22.05
N GLN A 433 16.88 1.50 21.24
CA GLN A 433 17.29 1.71 19.86
C GLN A 433 16.43 0.84 18.94
N VAL A 434 15.73 1.46 18.00
CA VAL A 434 14.96 0.74 16.98
C VAL A 434 15.88 0.33 15.84
N ILE A 435 15.85 -0.94 15.44
CA ILE A 435 16.49 -1.46 14.24
C ILE A 435 15.42 -2.01 13.31
N SER A 436 15.47 -1.66 12.03
CA SER A 436 14.56 -2.23 11.03
C SER A 436 15.36 -2.70 9.82
N MET A 437 15.22 -3.97 9.46
CA MET A 437 15.86 -4.50 8.25
C MET A 437 15.31 -3.81 6.98
N PRO A 438 16.09 -3.73 5.90
CA PRO A 438 15.64 -3.15 4.65
C PRO A 438 14.36 -3.80 4.13
N GLN A 439 13.37 -2.97 3.83
CA GLN A 439 12.09 -3.38 3.26
C GLN A 439 11.66 -2.39 2.17
N PHE A 440 10.96 -2.88 1.15
CA PHE A 440 10.33 -2.05 0.14
C PHE A 440 8.89 -1.79 0.55
N THR A 441 8.65 -0.65 1.18
CA THR A 441 7.35 -0.31 1.78
C THR A 441 6.72 0.87 1.08
N SER A 442 5.40 0.89 0.97
CA SER A 442 4.65 2.08 0.56
C SER A 442 4.42 2.98 1.77
N LYS A 443 4.81 4.26 1.67
CA LYS A 443 4.54 5.28 2.68
C LYS A 443 3.49 6.24 2.13
N SER A 444 2.36 6.37 2.83
CA SER A 444 1.41 7.46 2.60
C SER A 444 1.80 8.64 3.47
N TYR A 445 2.09 9.79 2.87
CA TYR A 445 2.33 11.04 3.59
C TYR A 445 1.09 11.93 3.45
N GLY A 446 0.43 12.24 4.58
CA GLY A 446 -0.70 13.18 4.66
C GLY A 446 -2.10 12.56 4.54
N SER A 447 -3.13 13.37 4.81
CA SER A 447 -4.56 12.99 4.70
C SER A 447 -5.08 12.97 3.24
N SER A 448 -4.26 13.39 2.28
CA SER A 448 -4.57 13.34 0.85
C SER A 448 -3.91 12.12 0.21
N SER A 449 -4.71 11.23 -0.38
CA SER A 449 -4.32 9.99 -1.06
C SER A 449 -3.42 10.12 -2.30
N SER A 450 -2.83 11.31 -2.56
CA SER A 450 -2.09 11.64 -3.78
C SER A 450 -0.57 11.53 -3.68
N SER A 451 0.00 11.22 -2.52
CA SER A 451 1.45 11.12 -2.31
C SER A 451 1.84 9.81 -1.60
N GLU A 452 1.45 8.68 -2.21
CA GLU A 452 2.03 7.38 -1.89
C GLU A 452 3.40 7.26 -2.56
N ILE A 453 4.47 7.24 -1.75
CA ILE A 453 5.80 6.89 -2.23
C ILE A 453 5.97 5.41 -2.00
N SER A 454 5.99 4.62 -3.08
CA SER A 454 6.32 3.20 -2.99
C SER A 454 7.83 3.03 -2.85
N GLY A 455 8.29 2.06 -2.06
CA GLY A 455 9.67 1.58 -2.14
C GLY A 455 9.91 0.66 -3.33
N ASN A 456 8.85 0.04 -3.87
CA ASN A 456 8.97 -1.01 -4.88
C ASN A 456 9.26 -0.47 -6.28
N LEU A 457 9.99 -1.26 -7.06
CA LEU A 457 10.02 -1.08 -8.50
C LEU A 457 8.59 -1.22 -9.06
N PRO A 458 8.22 -0.45 -10.10
CA PRO A 458 6.99 -0.69 -10.84
C PRO A 458 6.96 -2.15 -11.33
N PRO A 459 5.86 -2.91 -11.14
CA PRO A 459 5.80 -4.32 -11.55
C PRO A 459 6.09 -4.52 -13.05
N THR A 460 5.68 -3.55 -13.87
CA THR A 460 5.86 -3.55 -15.31
C THR A 460 6.21 -2.15 -15.79
N VAL A 461 7.18 -2.04 -16.71
CA VAL A 461 7.60 -0.80 -17.36
C VAL A 461 7.54 -1.01 -18.88
N TYR A 462 6.67 -0.26 -19.55
CA TYR A 462 6.69 -0.08 -21.00
C TYR A 462 7.52 1.15 -21.36
N ALA A 463 8.36 1.01 -22.38
CA ALA A 463 9.11 2.10 -22.98
C ALA A 463 8.97 2.05 -24.50
N MET A 464 8.84 3.22 -25.14
CA MET A 464 8.81 3.30 -26.59
C MET A 464 10.22 3.54 -27.13
N GLU A 465 10.54 2.92 -28.26
CA GLU A 465 11.80 3.11 -28.97
C GLU A 465 12.14 4.61 -29.12
N GLY A 466 13.40 4.95 -28.83
CA GLY A 466 13.89 6.32 -28.91
C GLY A 466 13.44 7.25 -27.79
N GLU A 467 12.61 6.80 -26.84
CA GLU A 467 12.26 7.55 -25.62
C GLU A 467 13.28 7.38 -24.51
N GLY A 468 13.30 8.34 -23.57
CA GLY A 468 13.98 8.22 -22.30
C GLY A 468 12.97 8.03 -21.16
N LEU A 469 13.36 7.30 -20.12
CA LEU A 469 12.56 7.18 -18.91
C LEU A 469 13.43 6.93 -17.68
N SER A 470 12.85 7.17 -16.51
CA SER A 470 13.48 6.92 -15.21
C SER A 470 12.53 6.12 -14.33
N TYR A 471 13.05 5.14 -13.61
CA TYR A 471 12.32 4.51 -12.52
C TYR A 471 13.25 4.19 -11.36
N ASN A 472 12.70 4.06 -10.16
CA ASN A 472 13.51 3.79 -8.98
C ASN A 472 12.88 2.78 -8.03
N CYS A 473 13.72 2.28 -7.13
CA CYS A 473 13.32 1.54 -5.95
C CYS A 473 13.98 2.19 -4.73
N THR A 474 13.29 2.17 -3.60
CA THR A 474 13.78 2.69 -2.34
C THR A 474 13.59 1.65 -1.24
N ALA A 475 14.71 1.17 -0.70
CA ALA A 475 14.70 0.33 0.48
C ALA A 475 14.74 1.23 1.72
N TYR A 476 13.80 1.02 2.65
CA TYR A 476 13.74 1.73 3.92
C TYR A 476 14.25 0.84 5.05
N PHE A 477 15.07 1.40 5.92
CA PHE A 477 15.63 0.72 7.10
C PHE A 477 15.91 1.74 8.20
N THR A 478 16.37 1.28 9.37
CA THR A 478 16.69 2.13 10.52
C THR A 478 17.85 1.50 11.26
N ASN A 479 18.90 2.28 11.54
CA ASN A 479 20.05 1.86 12.35
C ASN A 479 20.73 0.55 11.88
N VAL A 480 20.79 0.34 10.56
CA VAL A 480 21.55 -0.75 9.93
C VAL A 480 22.83 -0.14 9.34
N ALA A 481 24.00 -0.60 9.79
CA ALA A 481 25.28 0.03 9.49
C ALA A 481 25.77 -0.25 8.07
N THR A 482 25.49 -1.46 7.55
CA THR A 482 25.95 -1.89 6.22
C THR A 482 24.79 -2.42 5.40
N THR A 483 24.33 -1.62 4.44
CA THR A 483 23.30 -1.99 3.46
C THR A 483 23.81 -1.73 2.05
N ASN A 484 23.70 -2.73 1.18
CA ASN A 484 24.08 -2.61 -0.23
C ASN A 484 22.84 -2.80 -1.09
N VAL A 485 22.59 -1.88 -2.02
CA VAL A 485 21.56 -2.03 -3.06
C VAL A 485 22.25 -2.13 -4.41
N LEU A 486 22.09 -3.28 -5.06
CA LEU A 486 22.71 -3.55 -6.36
C LEU A 486 21.65 -3.80 -7.44
N PRO A 487 21.84 -3.25 -8.66
CA PRO A 487 21.02 -3.60 -9.80
C PRO A 487 21.41 -4.99 -10.33
N VAL A 488 20.42 -5.83 -10.56
CA VAL A 488 20.59 -7.12 -11.23
C VAL A 488 19.66 -7.17 -12.43
N PHE A 489 20.22 -7.46 -13.60
CA PHE A 489 19.46 -7.58 -14.83
C PHE A 489 19.34 -9.05 -15.24
N TYR A 490 18.20 -9.41 -15.80
CA TYR A 490 18.00 -10.68 -16.46
C TYR A 490 17.52 -10.43 -17.87
N SER A 491 18.09 -11.12 -18.84
CA SER A 491 17.68 -11.05 -20.23
C SER A 491 17.77 -12.42 -20.88
N ALA A 492 16.86 -12.72 -21.80
CA ALA A 492 16.90 -13.91 -22.65
C ALA A 492 17.67 -13.64 -23.97
N ALA A 493 18.58 -12.66 -23.98
CA ALA A 493 19.10 -12.10 -25.22
C ALA A 493 19.77 -13.14 -26.13
N LEU A 494 19.40 -13.09 -27.42
CA LEU A 494 19.96 -13.78 -28.58
C LEU A 494 19.55 -15.25 -28.80
N GLY A 495 18.26 -15.57 -28.62
CA GLY A 495 17.66 -16.79 -29.17
C GLY A 495 17.83 -18.06 -28.33
N GLU A 496 18.35 -17.94 -27.11
CA GLU A 496 18.30 -19.01 -26.11
C GLU A 496 17.03 -18.82 -25.25
N ASN A 497 16.24 -19.88 -25.06
CA ASN A 497 15.04 -19.86 -24.21
C ASN A 497 15.33 -19.69 -22.69
N ASN A 498 16.60 -19.43 -22.31
CA ASN A 498 17.07 -19.40 -20.92
C ASN A 498 17.45 -17.97 -20.50
N TRP A 499 16.85 -17.49 -19.41
CA TRP A 499 17.15 -16.17 -18.85
C TRP A 499 18.51 -16.16 -18.17
N LYS A 500 19.45 -15.33 -18.66
CA LYS A 500 20.78 -15.13 -18.06
C LYS A 500 20.80 -13.93 -17.14
N LYS A 501 21.59 -14.01 -16.06
CA LYS A 501 21.85 -12.91 -15.10
C LYS A 501 23.00 -12.04 -15.62
N TYR A 502 22.86 -10.72 -15.52
CA TYR A 502 23.84 -9.73 -15.93
C TYR A 502 24.00 -8.67 -14.83
N ASP A 503 25.25 -8.24 -14.60
CA ASP A 503 25.54 -6.99 -13.89
C ASP A 503 25.28 -5.76 -14.78
N LEU A 504 25.40 -4.56 -14.22
CA LEU A 504 25.14 -3.31 -14.95
C LEU A 504 26.03 -3.15 -16.18
N ASP A 505 27.34 -3.40 -16.06
CA ASP A 505 28.29 -3.19 -17.14
C ASP A 505 28.06 -4.18 -18.29
N SER A 506 27.83 -5.45 -17.96
CA SER A 506 27.54 -6.50 -18.94
C SER A 506 26.18 -6.29 -19.60
N PHE A 507 25.18 -5.82 -18.84
CA PHE A 507 23.89 -5.45 -19.40
C PHE A 507 24.01 -4.25 -20.36
N ASN A 508 24.75 -3.21 -19.99
CA ASN A 508 24.99 -2.06 -20.88
C ASN A 508 25.76 -2.46 -22.15
N ARG A 509 26.71 -3.40 -22.07
CA ARG A 509 27.37 -3.97 -23.25
C ARG A 509 26.40 -4.76 -24.15
N LEU A 510 25.46 -5.49 -23.55
CA LEU A 510 24.45 -6.24 -24.29
C LEU A 510 23.50 -5.33 -25.09
N MET A 511 23.26 -4.12 -24.58
CA MET A 511 22.38 -3.10 -25.17
C MET A 511 23.02 -2.28 -26.30
N ALA A 512 24.24 -2.62 -26.73
CA ALA A 512 25.16 -1.78 -27.51
C ALA A 512 24.52 -0.95 -28.65
N THR A 513 24.27 0.33 -28.33
CA THR A 513 24.20 1.47 -29.26
C THR A 513 24.81 2.68 -28.53
N PRO A 514 25.42 3.67 -29.21
CA PRO A 514 26.21 4.74 -28.57
C PRO A 514 25.43 5.71 -27.67
N VAL A 515 24.11 5.53 -27.51
CA VAL A 515 23.19 6.44 -26.80
C VAL A 515 22.18 5.72 -25.88
N SER A 516 22.19 4.38 -25.84
CA SER A 516 21.25 3.60 -25.04
C SER A 516 21.98 2.92 -23.87
N ASN A 517 22.00 3.58 -22.72
CA ASN A 517 22.57 3.03 -21.49
C ASN A 517 21.60 3.18 -20.32
N VAL A 518 21.70 2.22 -19.39
CA VAL A 518 21.10 2.33 -18.07
C VAL A 518 22.14 2.93 -17.15
N ILE A 519 21.84 4.10 -16.59
CA ILE A 519 22.65 4.74 -15.56
C ILE A 519 21.96 4.53 -14.22
N THR A 520 22.68 3.95 -13.26
CA THR A 520 22.18 3.82 -11.89
C THR A 520 22.75 4.88 -10.97
N VAL A 521 21.88 5.66 -10.32
CA VAL A 521 22.29 6.67 -9.35
C VAL A 521 21.82 6.25 -7.97
N PRO A 522 22.74 5.83 -7.06
CA PRO A 522 22.40 5.56 -5.68
C PRO A 522 22.27 6.87 -4.91
N LYS A 523 21.18 7.02 -4.16
CA LYS A 523 20.99 8.09 -3.17
C LYS A 523 20.85 7.45 -1.80
N VAL A 524 21.69 7.87 -0.86
CA VAL A 524 21.69 7.34 0.51
C VAL A 524 21.23 8.45 1.45
N SER A 525 20.17 8.19 2.22
CA SER A 525 19.92 8.88 3.47
C SER A 525 20.64 8.08 4.54
N GLN A 526 21.64 8.68 5.21
CA GLN A 526 22.74 7.99 5.91
C GLN A 526 22.33 6.83 6.85
N LEU A 527 21.08 6.74 7.33
CA LEU A 527 20.59 5.64 8.17
C LEU A 527 19.13 5.21 7.93
N GLU A 528 18.44 5.76 6.92
CA GLU A 528 16.98 5.62 6.80
C GLU A 528 16.52 5.00 5.47
N SER A 529 17.26 5.25 4.40
CA SER A 529 16.89 4.72 3.10
C SER A 529 18.06 4.69 2.11
N MET A 530 17.96 3.76 1.18
CA MET A 530 18.80 3.71 -0.01
C MET A 530 17.90 3.61 -1.25
N THR A 531 18.03 4.59 -2.13
CA THR A 531 17.29 4.66 -3.38
C THR A 531 18.23 4.34 -4.53
N LEU A 532 17.83 3.41 -5.40
CA LEU A 532 18.52 3.13 -6.65
C LEU A 532 17.63 3.60 -7.80
N THR A 533 18.11 4.60 -8.56
CA THR A 533 17.40 5.14 -9.72
C THR A 533 18.00 4.63 -11.01
N PHE A 534 17.18 4.05 -11.87
CA PHE A 534 17.52 3.57 -13.20
C PHE A 534 17.11 4.63 -14.22
N ASN A 535 18.07 5.22 -14.90
CA ASN A 535 17.82 6.16 -15.98
C ASN A 535 18.15 5.49 -17.31
N ILE A 536 17.16 5.37 -18.18
CA ILE A 536 17.32 4.92 -19.56
C ILE A 536 17.40 6.17 -20.41
N GLY A 537 18.59 6.50 -20.93
CA GLY A 537 18.80 7.71 -21.73
C GLY A 537 18.06 7.67 -23.07
N LYS A 538 18.10 6.52 -23.75
CA LYS A 538 17.36 6.24 -24.98
C LYS A 538 17.05 4.76 -25.07
N VAL A 539 15.80 4.42 -25.37
CA VAL A 539 15.40 3.03 -25.62
C VAL A 539 15.91 2.63 -27.01
N PRO A 540 16.69 1.54 -27.15
CA PRO A 540 17.20 1.12 -28.45
C PRO A 540 16.08 0.54 -29.34
N PRO A 541 16.30 0.52 -30.67
CA PRO A 541 15.40 -0.14 -31.61
C PRO A 541 15.26 -1.65 -31.31
N ALA A 542 14.17 -2.25 -31.79
CA ALA A 542 14.02 -3.70 -31.79
C ALA A 542 15.18 -4.37 -32.57
N ASN A 543 15.58 -5.58 -32.15
CA ASN A 543 16.74 -6.24 -32.73
C ASN A 543 16.48 -6.58 -34.21
N PRO A 544 17.27 -6.06 -35.16
CA PRO A 544 17.04 -6.27 -36.59
C PRO A 544 17.23 -7.71 -37.05
N SER A 545 17.95 -8.55 -36.29
CA SER A 545 18.24 -9.94 -36.62
C SER A 545 17.13 -10.92 -36.21
N THR A 546 16.33 -10.59 -35.20
CA THR A 546 15.25 -11.46 -34.70
C THR A 546 13.85 -10.86 -34.86
N GLY A 547 13.75 -9.55 -35.13
CA GLY A 547 12.48 -8.83 -35.24
C GLY A 547 11.68 -8.76 -33.93
N LEU A 548 12.28 -9.18 -32.81
CA LEU A 548 11.64 -9.22 -31.49
C LEU A 548 11.97 -7.96 -30.68
N ASN A 549 10.96 -7.48 -29.97
CA ASN A 549 11.08 -6.47 -28.94
C ASN A 549 12.03 -6.95 -27.84
N PHE A 550 13.04 -6.15 -27.49
CA PHE A 550 13.95 -6.48 -26.40
C PHE A 550 13.22 -6.34 -25.07
N THR A 551 13.15 -7.43 -24.30
CA THR A 551 12.57 -7.46 -22.96
C THR A 551 13.62 -7.89 -21.96
N HIS A 552 13.59 -7.30 -20.78
CA HIS A 552 14.46 -7.69 -19.69
C HIS A 552 13.74 -7.56 -18.35
N ARG A 553 14.28 -8.20 -17.31
CA ARG A 553 13.84 -8.00 -15.94
C ARG A 553 14.93 -7.28 -15.18
N CYS A 554 14.57 -6.19 -14.53
CA CYS A 554 15.43 -5.46 -13.61
C CYS A 554 15.05 -5.83 -12.18
N VAL A 555 16.03 -6.05 -11.31
CA VAL A 555 15.84 -6.37 -9.89
C VAL A 555 16.72 -5.44 -9.06
N CYS A 556 16.12 -4.80 -8.07
CA CYS A 556 16.85 -4.20 -6.95
C CYS A 556 17.08 -5.27 -5.90
N ASP A 557 18.34 -5.68 -5.74
CA ASP A 557 18.75 -6.65 -4.75
C ASP A 557 19.41 -5.94 -3.57
N VAL A 558 18.81 -6.07 -2.39
CA VAL A 558 19.27 -5.41 -1.17
C VAL A 558 19.82 -6.45 -0.23
N THR A 559 21.05 -6.25 0.22
CA THR A 559 21.73 -7.13 1.18
C THR A 559 22.21 -6.34 2.38
N VAL A 560 22.25 -7.01 3.53
CA VAL A 560 22.72 -6.45 4.81
C VAL A 560 24.01 -7.15 5.23
N GLY A 561 24.95 -6.39 5.80
CA GLY A 561 26.20 -6.94 6.31
C GLY A 561 25.97 -7.87 7.52
N THR A 562 26.87 -8.85 7.65
CA THR A 562 26.71 -9.96 8.61
C THR A 562 26.60 -9.53 10.07
N ALA A 563 27.25 -8.42 10.46
CA ALA A 563 27.17 -7.87 11.81
C ALA A 563 25.74 -7.47 12.20
N ASP A 564 24.96 -6.92 11.26
CA ASP A 564 23.58 -6.51 11.50
C ASP A 564 22.61 -7.68 11.36
N THR A 565 22.84 -8.63 10.45
CA THR A 565 21.99 -9.82 10.31
C THR A 565 22.10 -10.74 11.54
N GLN A 566 23.29 -10.83 12.15
CA GLN A 566 23.49 -11.60 13.38
C GLN A 566 22.70 -11.05 14.57
N LYS A 567 22.46 -9.73 14.63
CA LYS A 567 21.63 -9.12 15.69
C LYS A 567 20.20 -9.67 15.71
N ILE A 568 19.68 -10.09 14.55
CA ILE A 568 18.36 -10.72 14.40
C ILE A 568 18.42 -12.24 14.22
N GLY A 569 19.57 -12.87 14.54
CA GLY A 569 19.73 -14.32 14.47
C GLY A 569 19.76 -14.91 13.07
N MET A 570 19.94 -14.08 12.03
CA MET A 570 20.00 -14.52 10.64
C MET A 570 21.45 -14.58 10.12
N PRO A 571 21.82 -15.64 9.38
CA PRO A 571 23.14 -15.74 8.73
C PRO A 571 23.30 -14.74 7.59
N SER A 572 22.21 -14.39 6.91
CA SER A 572 22.15 -13.42 5.83
C SER A 572 20.74 -12.83 5.76
N TYR A 573 20.61 -11.66 5.16
CA TYR A 573 19.34 -11.03 4.89
C TYR A 573 19.38 -10.40 3.50
N SER A 574 18.43 -10.80 2.66
CA SER A 574 18.18 -10.20 1.36
C SER A 574 16.70 -9.90 1.14
N VAL A 575 16.44 -8.79 0.45
CA VAL A 575 15.12 -8.44 -0.04
C VAL A 575 15.23 -7.93 -1.47
N GLN A 576 14.24 -8.29 -2.29
CA GLN A 576 14.24 -7.98 -3.71
C GLN A 576 12.96 -7.28 -4.13
N SER A 577 13.10 -6.27 -4.99
CA SER A 577 12.00 -5.69 -5.75
C SER A 577 12.36 -5.81 -7.23
N GLY A 578 11.41 -6.10 -8.10
CA GLY A 578 11.73 -6.39 -9.50
C GLY A 578 10.67 -5.91 -10.50
N SER A 579 11.14 -5.38 -11.62
CA SER A 579 10.34 -4.87 -12.73
C SER A 579 10.57 -5.67 -13.99
N SER A 580 9.49 -5.97 -14.72
CA SER A 580 9.56 -6.48 -16.09
C SER A 580 9.49 -5.30 -17.07
N VAL A 581 10.51 -5.15 -17.90
CA VAL A 581 10.66 -4.00 -18.80
C VAL A 581 10.46 -4.46 -20.25
N PHE A 582 9.56 -3.78 -20.96
CA PHE A 582 9.18 -4.06 -22.34
C PHE A 582 9.48 -2.85 -23.23
N PHE A 583 10.36 -3.04 -24.21
CA PHE A 583 10.63 -2.02 -25.23
C PHE A 583 9.76 -2.24 -26.45
N LEU A 584 8.99 -1.24 -26.83
CA LEU A 584 8.03 -1.29 -27.93
C LEU A 584 8.60 -0.51 -29.12
N SER A 585 8.50 -1.09 -30.32
CA SER A 585 8.84 -0.37 -31.56
C SER A 585 7.87 0.77 -31.82
N ARG A 586 8.38 1.88 -32.38
CA ARG A 586 7.50 2.98 -32.81
C ARG A 586 6.59 2.54 -33.95
N PRO A 587 5.26 2.79 -33.86
CA PRO A 587 4.36 2.54 -34.97
C PRO A 587 4.77 3.32 -36.22
N LEU A 588 4.75 2.66 -37.36
CA LEU A 588 4.92 3.28 -38.68
C LEU A 588 3.57 3.35 -39.39
N LEU A 589 3.48 4.08 -40.51
CA LEU A 589 2.23 4.19 -41.28
C LEU A 589 1.61 2.81 -41.63
N ASN A 590 2.44 1.81 -41.92
CA ASN A 590 2.01 0.45 -42.22
C ASN A 590 1.45 -0.33 -41.01
N SER A 591 1.52 0.23 -39.80
CA SER A 591 0.97 -0.34 -38.56
C SER A 591 -0.53 -0.07 -38.42
N PHE A 592 -1.07 0.81 -39.26
CA PHE A 592 -2.47 1.23 -39.27
C PHE A 592 -3.22 0.60 -40.44
N ASP A 593 -4.51 0.33 -40.24
CA ASP A 593 -5.46 0.09 -41.31
C ASP A 593 -6.08 1.44 -41.72
N ILE A 594 -5.65 1.91 -42.89
CA ILE A 594 -6.07 3.17 -43.50
C ILE A 594 -6.96 2.95 -44.75
N SER A 595 -7.49 1.74 -44.94
CA SER A 595 -8.32 1.40 -46.12
C SER A 595 -9.55 2.30 -46.29
N MET A 596 -10.07 2.83 -45.17
CA MET A 596 -11.21 3.73 -45.09
C MET A 596 -10.83 5.18 -44.70
N ALA A 597 -9.55 5.51 -44.72
CA ALA A 597 -9.03 6.85 -44.42
C ALA A 597 -8.70 7.57 -45.74
N LYS A 598 -9.74 8.06 -46.43
CA LYS A 598 -9.60 8.77 -47.71
C LYS A 598 -9.74 10.28 -47.51
N ASN A 599 -8.89 11.07 -48.16
CA ASN A 599 -9.05 12.52 -48.24
C ASN A 599 -10.42 12.90 -48.80
N CYS A 600 -10.94 14.06 -48.42
CA CYS A 600 -12.23 14.53 -48.92
C CYS A 600 -12.27 14.72 -50.44
N SER A 601 -11.13 15.03 -51.05
CA SER A 601 -10.95 15.07 -52.50
C SER A 601 -11.20 13.73 -53.19
N LEU A 602 -10.99 12.60 -52.51
CA LEU A 602 -11.11 11.24 -53.05
C LEU A 602 -12.46 10.58 -52.77
N GLN A 603 -13.14 10.97 -51.68
CA GLN A 603 -14.47 10.44 -51.31
C GLN A 603 -15.63 11.40 -51.64
N SER A 604 -15.33 12.57 -52.24
CA SER A 604 -16.31 13.61 -52.58
C SER A 604 -17.14 14.07 -51.38
N CYS A 605 -16.47 14.53 -50.32
CA CYS A 605 -17.15 15.09 -49.15
C CYS A 605 -17.98 16.31 -49.55
N THR A 606 -19.32 16.21 -49.45
CA THR A 606 -20.22 17.32 -49.74
C THR A 606 -21.25 17.54 -48.63
N ALA A 607 -21.90 18.71 -48.63
CA ALA A 607 -23.02 18.97 -47.72
C ALA A 607 -24.16 17.93 -47.84
N SER A 608 -24.40 17.36 -49.03
CA SER A 608 -25.42 16.34 -49.26
C SER A 608 -24.98 14.94 -48.83
N ASP A 609 -23.72 14.58 -49.05
CA ASP A 609 -23.22 13.21 -48.89
C ASP A 609 -22.54 12.97 -47.53
N GLY A 610 -22.16 14.04 -46.83
CA GLY A 610 -21.42 13.98 -45.58
C GLY A 610 -19.98 13.49 -45.79
N ALA A 611 -19.40 12.86 -44.77
CA ALA A 611 -18.07 12.25 -44.84
C ALA A 611 -17.93 11.10 -43.85
N TYR A 612 -17.07 10.13 -44.17
CA TYR A 612 -16.73 9.05 -43.24
C TYR A 612 -15.23 8.78 -43.26
N PHE A 613 -14.62 8.82 -42.07
CA PHE A 613 -13.22 8.52 -41.86
C PHE A 613 -13.10 7.44 -40.80
N GLN A 614 -12.21 6.47 -41.04
CA GLN A 614 -11.97 5.40 -40.10
C GLN A 614 -10.51 4.99 -40.13
N PHE A 615 -9.95 4.86 -38.92
CA PHE A 615 -8.60 4.42 -38.66
C PHE A 615 -8.63 3.33 -37.60
N SER A 616 -7.72 2.37 -37.68
CA SER A 616 -7.44 1.46 -36.57
C SER A 616 -6.00 1.02 -36.61
N LEU A 617 -5.48 0.50 -35.50
CA LEU A 617 -4.27 -0.32 -35.60
C LEU A 617 -4.60 -1.61 -36.36
N LYS A 618 -3.61 -2.19 -37.02
CA LYS A 618 -3.77 -3.53 -37.58
C LYS A 618 -4.14 -4.52 -36.47
N PRO A 619 -5.04 -5.49 -36.73
CA PRO A 619 -5.52 -6.42 -35.70
C PRO A 619 -4.41 -7.14 -34.92
N GLN A 620 -3.31 -7.47 -35.60
CA GLN A 620 -2.14 -8.11 -34.99
C GLN A 620 -1.47 -7.23 -33.91
N LEU A 621 -1.28 -5.94 -34.20
CA LEU A 621 -0.67 -4.99 -33.26
C LEU A 621 -1.62 -4.66 -32.11
N ALA A 622 -2.90 -4.45 -32.40
CA ALA A 622 -3.91 -4.21 -31.37
C ALA A 622 -4.00 -5.40 -30.38
N ALA A 623 -4.03 -6.63 -30.90
CA ALA A 623 -4.04 -7.84 -30.10
C ALA A 623 -2.75 -7.98 -29.25
N TYR A 624 -1.59 -7.67 -29.84
CA TYR A 624 -0.30 -7.67 -29.13
C TYR A 624 -0.32 -6.71 -27.94
N LEU A 625 -0.67 -5.44 -28.16
CA LEU A 625 -0.70 -4.41 -27.11
C LEU A 625 -1.67 -4.78 -25.98
N LYS A 626 -2.85 -5.28 -26.33
CA LYS A 626 -3.85 -5.76 -25.36
C LYS A 626 -3.33 -6.93 -24.53
N ALA A 627 -2.66 -7.90 -25.18
CA ALA A 627 -2.11 -9.08 -24.51
C ALA A 627 -1.02 -8.72 -23.49
N ILE A 628 -0.15 -7.76 -23.81
CA ILE A 628 0.89 -7.31 -22.87
C ILE A 628 0.38 -6.32 -21.83
N GLY A 629 -0.89 -5.88 -21.89
CA GLY A 629 -1.52 -5.01 -20.91
C GLY A 629 -1.47 -3.51 -21.21
N VAL A 630 -1.10 -3.10 -22.42
CA VAL A 630 -1.12 -1.70 -22.86
C VAL A 630 -2.55 -1.30 -23.25
N SER A 631 -3.01 -0.17 -22.71
CA SER A 631 -4.28 0.47 -23.10
C SER A 631 -4.02 1.48 -24.21
N VAL A 632 -4.82 1.42 -25.28
CA VAL A 632 -4.79 2.42 -26.36
C VAL A 632 -6.06 3.24 -26.29
N THR A 633 -5.93 4.55 -26.44
CA THR A 633 -7.06 5.49 -26.55
C THR A 633 -6.92 6.29 -27.85
N GLY A 634 -8.05 6.52 -28.54
CA GLY A 634 -8.08 7.18 -29.84
C GLY A 634 -8.88 8.49 -29.80
N TYR A 635 -8.35 9.54 -30.45
CA TYR A 635 -8.97 10.85 -30.56
C TYR A 635 -8.74 11.44 -31.96
N PHE A 636 -9.59 12.38 -32.39
CA PHE A 636 -9.32 13.19 -33.59
C PHE A 636 -8.89 14.60 -33.21
N LYS A 637 -7.90 15.11 -33.94
CA LYS A 637 -7.50 16.52 -33.98
C LYS A 637 -7.91 17.08 -35.34
N ILE A 638 -8.55 18.23 -35.35
CA ILE A 638 -8.90 19.00 -36.55
C ILE A 638 -8.06 20.27 -36.54
N ASP A 639 -7.14 20.37 -37.47
CA ASP A 639 -6.01 21.31 -37.42
C ASP A 639 -5.29 21.25 -36.06
N ASP A 640 -5.48 22.29 -35.23
CA ASP A 640 -4.86 22.39 -33.90
C ASP A 640 -5.78 22.06 -32.72
N ASP A 641 -7.07 21.83 -32.97
CA ASP A 641 -8.07 21.60 -31.93
C ASP A 641 -8.47 20.11 -31.84
N TYR A 642 -8.72 19.61 -30.63
CA TYR A 642 -9.37 18.30 -30.50
C TYR A 642 -10.84 18.42 -30.89
N LEU A 643 -11.30 17.49 -31.71
CA LEU A 643 -12.61 17.55 -32.37
C LEU A 643 -13.78 17.70 -31.38
N ASP A 644 -13.69 17.07 -30.21
CA ASP A 644 -14.75 17.13 -29.18
C ASP A 644 -14.91 18.54 -28.55
N PHE A 645 -13.91 19.42 -28.66
CA PHE A 645 -14.01 20.81 -28.20
C PHE A 645 -14.55 21.76 -29.27
N VAL A 646 -14.65 21.31 -30.52
CA VAL A 646 -15.31 22.05 -31.59
C VAL A 646 -16.83 21.86 -31.47
N LYS A 647 -17.45 22.66 -30.60
CA LYS A 647 -18.88 22.54 -30.22
C LYS A 647 -19.85 22.50 -31.40
N VAL A 648 -19.50 23.15 -32.51
CA VAL A 648 -20.32 23.19 -33.73
C VAL A 648 -20.36 21.82 -34.41
N LEU A 649 -19.27 21.05 -34.36
CA LEU A 649 -19.16 19.73 -34.98
C LEU A 649 -19.54 18.60 -34.01
N ASN A 650 -19.31 18.80 -32.71
CA ASN A 650 -19.60 17.83 -31.67
C ASN A 650 -21.08 17.85 -31.22
N GLN A 651 -22.00 17.79 -32.19
CA GLN A 651 -23.43 17.63 -31.95
C GLN A 651 -23.90 16.30 -32.55
N PRO A 652 -24.75 15.51 -31.86
CA PRO A 652 -25.12 14.17 -32.29
C PRO A 652 -25.89 14.12 -33.62
N ASP A 653 -26.57 15.21 -33.99
CA ASP A 653 -27.24 15.39 -35.29
C ASP A 653 -26.25 15.74 -36.42
N VAL A 654 -25.12 16.37 -36.10
CA VAL A 654 -24.12 16.87 -37.06
C VAL A 654 -23.06 15.83 -37.37
N ALA A 655 -22.38 15.31 -36.36
CA ALA A 655 -21.32 14.33 -36.55
C ALA A 655 -21.19 13.37 -35.37
N LYS A 656 -20.68 12.17 -35.64
CA LYS A 656 -20.47 11.11 -34.65
C LYS A 656 -19.01 10.68 -34.67
N VAL A 657 -18.36 10.82 -33.51
CA VAL A 657 -17.05 10.21 -33.22
C VAL A 657 -17.29 8.95 -32.40
N SER A 658 -16.63 7.85 -32.75
CA SER A 658 -16.65 6.64 -31.94
C SER A 658 -15.29 5.98 -31.89
N TYR A 659 -14.95 5.45 -30.72
CA TYR A 659 -13.74 4.67 -30.48
C TYR A 659 -14.11 3.32 -29.86
N ASP A 660 -13.66 2.24 -30.48
CA ASP A 660 -13.74 0.90 -29.93
C ASP A 660 -12.36 0.50 -29.37
N PRO A 661 -12.23 0.31 -28.05
CA PRO A 661 -10.95 -0.04 -27.42
C PRO A 661 -10.47 -1.46 -27.75
N ASP A 662 -11.35 -2.38 -28.14
CA ASP A 662 -10.97 -3.76 -28.45
C ASP A 662 -10.36 -3.90 -29.84
N THR A 663 -10.94 -3.19 -30.81
CA THR A 663 -10.44 -3.18 -32.19
C THR A 663 -9.53 -1.99 -32.49
N THR A 664 -9.40 -1.05 -31.54
CA THR A 664 -8.74 0.26 -31.70
C THR A 664 -9.34 1.10 -32.84
N LYS A 665 -10.60 0.80 -33.21
CA LYS A 665 -11.27 1.43 -34.33
C LYS A 665 -11.77 2.80 -33.93
N LEU A 666 -11.18 3.82 -34.53
CA LEU A 666 -11.53 5.22 -34.37
C LEU A 666 -12.22 5.69 -35.66
N SER A 667 -13.46 6.15 -35.55
CA SER A 667 -14.22 6.63 -36.70
C SER A 667 -14.86 7.98 -36.46
N PHE A 668 -14.88 8.81 -37.50
CA PHE A 668 -15.53 10.11 -37.56
C PHE A 668 -16.48 10.13 -38.75
N LYS A 669 -17.78 10.26 -38.45
CA LYS A 669 -18.84 10.33 -39.44
C LYS A 669 -19.49 11.71 -39.38
N VAL A 670 -19.43 12.44 -40.48
CA VAL A 670 -20.20 13.67 -40.67
C VAL A 670 -21.50 13.31 -41.37
N ASN A 671 -22.64 13.63 -40.76
CA ASN A 671 -23.95 13.41 -41.36
C ASN A 671 -24.21 14.47 -42.45
N ARG A 672 -25.33 14.33 -43.16
CA ARG A 672 -25.78 15.36 -44.11
C ARG A 672 -25.91 16.71 -43.40
N ILE A 673 -25.30 17.75 -43.97
CA ILE A 673 -25.21 19.06 -43.34
C ILE A 673 -26.46 19.88 -43.72
N THR A 674 -27.25 20.24 -42.70
CA THR A 674 -28.45 21.07 -42.84
C THR A 674 -28.27 22.49 -42.30
N LYS A 675 -27.24 22.74 -41.50
CA LYS A 675 -26.95 24.04 -40.87
C LYS A 675 -25.77 24.73 -41.59
N PRO A 676 -25.92 25.99 -42.07
CA PRO A 676 -24.84 26.72 -42.76
C PRO A 676 -23.58 26.96 -41.90
N GLU A 677 -23.76 27.13 -40.59
CA GLU A 677 -22.67 27.32 -39.62
C GLU A 677 -21.73 26.10 -39.54
N VAL A 678 -22.26 24.88 -39.66
CA VAL A 678 -21.49 23.63 -39.67
C VAL A 678 -20.66 23.51 -40.95
N LEU A 679 -21.24 23.85 -42.11
CA LEU A 679 -20.52 23.83 -43.38
C LEU A 679 -19.39 24.86 -43.38
N THR A 680 -19.65 26.05 -42.84
CA THR A 680 -18.64 27.12 -42.71
C THR A 680 -17.48 26.68 -41.82
N GLU A 681 -17.78 26.04 -40.68
CA GLU A 681 -16.75 25.48 -39.79
C GLU A 681 -15.92 24.42 -40.52
N LEU A 682 -16.54 23.42 -41.15
CA LEU A 682 -15.81 22.35 -41.88
C LEU A 682 -14.98 22.88 -43.06
N GLN A 683 -15.44 23.93 -43.75
CA GLN A 683 -14.71 24.56 -44.85
C GLN A 683 -13.52 25.41 -44.37
N SER A 684 -13.58 25.92 -43.14
CA SER A 684 -12.47 26.67 -42.54
C SER A 684 -11.30 25.78 -42.10
N ARG A 685 -11.58 24.49 -41.89
CA ARG A 685 -10.61 23.50 -41.38
C ARG A 685 -9.89 22.78 -42.52
N LYS A 686 -8.61 22.46 -42.32
CA LYS A 686 -7.76 21.92 -43.39
C LYS A 686 -7.43 20.46 -43.21
N THR A 687 -7.09 20.06 -41.99
CA THR A 687 -6.53 18.74 -41.71
C THR A 687 -7.30 18.00 -40.62
N LEU A 688 -7.44 16.70 -40.79
CA LEU A 688 -7.95 15.77 -39.79
C LEU A 688 -6.86 14.76 -39.45
N THR A 689 -6.46 14.70 -38.18
CA THR A 689 -5.37 13.85 -37.71
C THR A 689 -5.89 12.88 -36.64
N PRO A 690 -5.78 11.56 -36.83
CA PRO A 690 -6.05 10.60 -35.78
C PRO A 690 -4.88 10.53 -34.79
N ILE A 691 -5.20 10.60 -33.49
CA ILE A 691 -4.23 10.50 -32.40
C ILE A 691 -4.51 9.22 -31.61
N PHE A 692 -3.50 8.38 -31.46
CA PHE A 692 -3.54 7.19 -30.61
C PHE A 692 -2.55 7.35 -29.46
N ASN A 693 -3.08 7.38 -28.23
CA ASN A 693 -2.27 7.43 -27.01
C ASN A 693 -2.11 6.03 -26.43
N PHE A 694 -0.87 5.65 -26.16
CA PHE A 694 -0.45 4.38 -25.60
C PHE A 694 -0.19 4.56 -24.11
N ARG A 695 -0.95 3.86 -23.29
CA ARG A 695 -1.09 4.11 -21.87
C ARG A 695 -1.02 2.83 -21.06
N TYR A 696 -0.66 2.96 -19.78
CA TYR A 696 -0.97 1.93 -18.79
C TYR A 696 -2.48 1.86 -18.56
N LYS A 697 -2.98 0.72 -18.06
CA LYS A 697 -4.39 0.60 -17.70
C LYS A 697 -4.77 1.64 -16.64
N GLU A 698 -5.98 2.16 -16.72
CA GLU A 698 -6.49 3.09 -15.69
C GLU A 698 -6.43 2.45 -14.30
N GLY A 699 -6.07 3.24 -13.29
CA GLY A 699 -5.85 2.77 -11.92
C GLY A 699 -4.48 2.16 -11.65
N THR A 700 -3.61 2.01 -12.66
CA THR A 700 -2.21 1.60 -12.44
C THR A 700 -1.48 2.67 -11.64
N LYS A 701 -1.09 2.37 -10.40
CA LYS A 701 -0.24 3.24 -9.59
C LYS A 701 1.23 2.90 -9.85
N SER A 702 2.02 3.85 -10.33
CA SER A 702 3.47 3.69 -10.52
C SER A 702 4.19 4.98 -10.14
N PRO A 703 4.16 5.38 -8.84
CA PRO A 703 4.69 6.66 -8.37
C PRO A 703 6.21 6.81 -8.60
N ASN A 704 6.90 5.69 -8.83
CA ASN A 704 8.34 5.65 -9.04
C ASN A 704 8.75 5.63 -10.51
N LEU A 705 7.82 5.78 -11.46
CA LEU A 705 8.09 5.76 -12.90
C LEU A 705 7.85 7.15 -13.49
N VAL A 706 8.82 7.66 -14.23
CA VAL A 706 8.80 8.98 -14.87
C VAL A 706 9.24 8.86 -16.32
N PHE A 707 8.40 9.34 -17.24
CA PHE A 707 8.71 9.40 -18.67
C PHE A 707 9.34 10.75 -19.04
N ASP A 708 10.39 10.75 -19.87
CA ASP A 708 10.95 11.99 -20.38
C ASP A 708 10.15 12.52 -21.58
N LYS A 709 9.16 13.37 -21.29
CA LYS A 709 8.31 13.99 -22.31
C LYS A 709 8.70 15.43 -22.63
N LYS A 710 9.73 15.98 -21.99
CA LYS A 710 10.09 17.41 -22.13
C LYS A 710 10.46 17.77 -23.57
N ARG A 711 10.99 16.81 -24.32
CA ARG A 711 11.33 16.96 -25.74
C ARG A 711 10.14 17.27 -26.65
N TYR A 712 8.91 16.98 -26.23
CA TYR A 712 7.68 17.19 -27.00
C TYR A 712 7.00 18.53 -26.72
N GLY A 713 7.66 19.42 -25.97
CA GLY A 713 7.13 20.73 -25.62
C GLY A 713 6.26 20.74 -24.36
N PRO A 714 5.71 21.90 -24.00
CA PRO A 714 4.88 22.06 -22.80
C PRO A 714 3.51 21.39 -22.97
N ARG A 715 2.80 21.23 -21.84
CA ARG A 715 1.41 20.74 -21.82
C ARG A 715 0.50 21.62 -22.67
N GLN A 716 -0.36 20.99 -23.47
CA GLN A 716 -1.45 21.64 -24.18
C GLN A 716 -2.69 21.74 -23.27
N LEU A 717 -3.03 22.95 -22.82
CA LEU A 717 -4.17 23.18 -21.94
C LEU A 717 -5.51 22.74 -22.57
N VAL A 718 -5.66 22.94 -23.88
CA VAL A 718 -6.86 22.57 -24.66
C VAL A 718 -7.12 21.07 -24.65
N ALA A 719 -6.07 20.26 -24.56
CA ALA A 719 -6.16 18.80 -24.55
C ALA A 719 -6.62 18.22 -23.19
N GLY A 720 -6.63 19.02 -22.12
CA GLY A 720 -7.12 18.62 -20.80
C GLY A 720 -6.43 17.36 -20.25
N LYS A 721 -7.22 16.30 -19.99
CA LYS A 721 -6.72 14.99 -19.50
C LYS A 721 -6.21 14.06 -20.62
N ARG A 722 -6.33 14.46 -21.89
CA ARG A 722 -5.96 13.65 -23.07
C ARG A 722 -4.55 13.94 -23.57
N ASP A 723 -3.93 15.00 -23.07
CA ASP A 723 -2.55 15.31 -23.42
C ASP A 723 -1.59 14.29 -22.79
N CYS A 724 -0.98 13.48 -23.66
CA CYS A 724 0.02 12.52 -23.24
C CYS A 724 1.19 13.19 -22.49
N ARG A 725 1.52 14.45 -22.80
CA ARG A 725 2.58 15.23 -22.12
C ARG A 725 2.29 15.48 -20.64
N SER A 726 1.01 15.48 -20.25
CA SER A 726 0.56 15.72 -18.87
C SER A 726 -0.04 14.51 -18.15
N ASP A 727 -0.18 13.39 -18.86
CA ASP A 727 -0.74 12.16 -18.33
C ASP A 727 0.36 11.19 -17.90
N ASP A 728 0.51 10.97 -16.60
CA ASP A 728 1.52 10.07 -16.01
C ASP A 728 1.38 8.61 -16.47
N LEU A 729 0.21 8.19 -16.98
CA LEU A 729 0.00 6.85 -17.51
C LEU A 729 0.29 6.75 -19.01
N CYS A 730 0.41 7.86 -19.72
CA CYS A 730 0.72 7.84 -21.15
C CYS A 730 2.23 7.79 -21.35
N PHE A 731 2.75 6.78 -22.05
CA PHE A 731 4.19 6.69 -22.33
C PHE A 731 4.53 7.01 -23.79
N TYR A 732 3.54 7.07 -24.68
CA TYR A 732 3.71 7.45 -26.08
C TYR A 732 2.39 7.92 -26.70
N SER A 733 2.47 8.85 -27.66
CA SER A 733 1.36 9.30 -28.49
C SER A 733 1.79 9.45 -29.94
N THR A 734 0.91 9.09 -30.88
CA THR A 734 1.18 9.33 -32.31
C THR A 734 1.23 10.81 -32.68
N ASP A 735 0.70 11.70 -31.82
CA ASP A 735 0.83 13.16 -31.97
C ASP A 735 2.30 13.61 -31.99
N PHE A 736 3.18 12.88 -31.31
CA PHE A 736 4.61 13.21 -31.26
C PHE A 736 5.33 13.02 -32.59
N ASP A 737 4.80 12.14 -33.46
CA ASP A 737 5.39 11.75 -34.73
C ASP A 737 4.52 12.13 -35.94
N ALA A 738 3.40 12.85 -35.70
CA ALA A 738 2.41 13.21 -36.71
C ALA A 738 3.01 14.03 -37.87
N ASP A 739 3.92 14.96 -37.56
CA ASP A 739 4.58 15.82 -38.56
C ASP A 739 5.80 15.15 -39.22
N THR A 740 6.13 13.91 -38.84
CA THR A 740 7.32 13.21 -39.33
C THR A 740 6.95 11.86 -39.96
N THR A 741 7.16 10.75 -39.26
CA THR A 741 6.97 9.38 -39.79
C THR A 741 5.50 9.01 -39.99
N LEU A 742 4.58 9.75 -39.36
CA LEU A 742 3.14 9.50 -39.42
C LEU A 742 2.35 10.57 -40.19
N GLN A 743 3.00 11.43 -40.98
CA GLN A 743 2.33 12.46 -41.78
C GLN A 743 1.24 11.89 -42.70
N GLY A 744 1.41 10.66 -43.18
CA GLY A 744 0.42 9.96 -44.01
C GLY A 744 -0.90 9.60 -43.29
N LEU A 745 -1.00 9.77 -41.97
CA LEU A 745 -2.26 9.63 -41.24
C LEU A 745 -3.12 10.90 -41.29
N MET A 746 -2.52 12.05 -41.62
CA MET A 746 -3.24 13.32 -41.74
C MET A 746 -4.05 13.33 -43.04
N LEU A 747 -5.35 13.61 -42.93
CA LEU A 747 -6.25 13.72 -44.07
C LEU A 747 -6.62 15.17 -44.37
N GLY A 748 -6.67 15.50 -45.66
CA GLY A 748 -7.22 16.76 -46.14
C GLY A 748 -8.75 16.74 -46.05
N LEU A 749 -9.30 17.76 -45.37
CA LEU A 749 -10.74 17.88 -45.13
C LEU A 749 -11.51 18.63 -46.22
N ASP A 750 -10.84 19.32 -47.16
CA ASP A 750 -11.36 20.10 -48.30
C ASP A 750 -12.86 19.90 -48.64
N PHE A 751 -13.76 20.42 -47.78
CA PHE A 751 -15.17 20.04 -47.79
C PHE A 751 -15.93 20.89 -48.81
N LYS A 752 -16.64 20.27 -49.75
CA LYS A 752 -17.27 21.00 -50.87
C LYS A 752 -18.77 21.21 -50.62
N GLY A 753 -19.29 22.34 -51.06
CA GLY A 753 -20.74 22.58 -51.01
C GLY A 753 -21.09 24.06 -50.96
N GLN A 754 -22.28 24.37 -51.44
CA GLN A 754 -22.96 25.63 -51.14
C GLN A 754 -23.82 25.42 -49.89
N PRO A 755 -23.98 26.43 -49.02
CA PRO A 755 -24.85 26.33 -47.85
C PRO A 755 -26.24 25.89 -48.30
N VAL A 756 -26.75 24.80 -47.73
CA VAL A 756 -28.10 24.33 -47.99
C VAL A 756 -29.04 25.32 -47.31
N VAL A 757 -29.40 26.37 -48.04
CA VAL A 757 -30.54 27.20 -47.69
C VAL A 757 -31.75 26.30 -47.88
N GLY A 758 -32.41 25.96 -46.77
CA GLY A 758 -33.61 25.13 -46.79
C GLY A 758 -34.57 25.62 -47.87
N GLU A 759 -35.07 24.68 -48.67
CA GLU A 759 -36.12 24.92 -49.66
C GLU A 759 -37.27 25.69 -49.02
N ASN A 760 -37.32 26.98 -49.30
CA ASN A 760 -38.53 27.77 -49.27
C ASN A 760 -38.58 28.55 -50.57
N ALA A 761 -39.54 28.11 -51.39
CA ALA A 761 -40.33 28.89 -52.34
C ALA A 761 -39.57 29.92 -53.21
N ALA A 762 -39.54 29.61 -54.50
CA ALA A 762 -39.27 30.53 -55.60
C ALA A 762 -39.84 31.94 -55.34
N THR A 763 -38.97 32.93 -55.25
CA THR A 763 -39.31 34.33 -55.50
C THR A 763 -38.18 34.98 -56.29
N ALA A 764 -38.59 35.76 -57.28
CA ALA A 764 -37.77 36.25 -58.38
C ALA A 764 -36.65 37.22 -57.95
N SER A 765 -35.53 37.13 -58.67
CA SER A 765 -34.45 38.13 -58.85
C SER A 765 -34.50 39.40 -57.98
N THR A 766 -33.71 39.41 -56.91
CA THR A 766 -33.42 40.56 -56.04
C THR A 766 -32.64 41.70 -56.71
N SER A 767 -32.34 41.63 -58.01
CA SER A 767 -31.69 42.71 -58.77
C SER A 767 -32.64 43.84 -59.19
N ILE A 768 -33.95 43.62 -59.20
CA ILE A 768 -34.93 44.64 -59.60
C ILE A 768 -35.42 45.49 -58.40
N ILE A 769 -35.52 44.89 -57.20
CA ILE A 769 -36.03 45.57 -56.00
C ILE A 769 -35.00 46.56 -55.42
N VAL A 770 -33.71 46.20 -55.42
CA VAL A 770 -32.64 47.12 -54.97
C VAL A 770 -32.53 48.33 -55.89
N GLY A 771 -32.66 48.15 -57.21
CA GLY A 771 -32.64 49.26 -58.17
C GLY A 771 -33.79 50.27 -57.96
N ILE A 772 -34.99 49.78 -57.65
CA ILE A 772 -36.17 50.63 -57.39
C ILE A 772 -36.02 51.38 -56.07
N ILE A 773 -35.52 50.73 -55.01
CA ILE A 773 -35.28 51.39 -53.72
C ILE A 773 -34.18 52.45 -53.86
N LEU A 774 -33.10 52.15 -54.58
CA LEU A 774 -32.01 53.11 -54.80
C LEU A 774 -32.49 54.33 -55.59
N ALA A 775 -33.31 54.13 -56.63
CA ALA A 775 -33.88 55.21 -57.43
C ALA A 775 -34.81 56.13 -56.61
N ILE A 776 -35.61 55.55 -55.71
CA ILE A 776 -36.50 56.32 -54.80
C ILE A 776 -35.67 57.15 -53.81
N VAL A 777 -34.62 56.58 -53.22
CA VAL A 777 -33.72 57.30 -52.31
C VAL A 777 -32.99 58.45 -53.03
N LEU A 778 -32.54 58.24 -54.26
CA LEU A 778 -31.86 59.27 -55.06
C LEU A 778 -32.81 60.44 -55.41
N LEU A 779 -34.07 60.14 -55.73
CA LEU A 779 -35.10 61.15 -55.95
C LEU A 779 -35.38 61.98 -54.69
N LEU A 780 -35.44 61.34 -53.53
CA LEU A 780 -35.61 62.03 -52.24
C LEU A 780 -34.41 62.94 -51.92
N ILE A 781 -33.18 62.50 -52.19
CA ILE A 781 -31.97 63.31 -51.97
C ILE A 781 -31.98 64.54 -52.89
N ILE A 782 -32.37 64.40 -54.15
CA ILE A 782 -32.47 65.54 -55.08
C ILE A 782 -33.54 66.53 -54.61
N ALA A 783 -34.70 66.04 -54.14
CA ALA A 783 -35.76 66.90 -53.60
C ALA A 783 -35.29 67.66 -52.35
N VAL A 784 -34.57 66.99 -51.43
CA VAL A 784 -33.97 67.63 -50.25
C VAL A 784 -32.91 68.66 -50.64
N LEU A 785 -32.04 68.36 -51.63
CA LEU A 785 -31.04 69.32 -52.11
C LEU A 785 -31.68 70.55 -52.77
N ILE A 786 -32.77 70.39 -53.53
CA ILE A 786 -33.50 71.52 -54.11
C ILE A 786 -34.14 72.38 -52.99
N VAL A 787 -34.73 71.77 -51.97
CA VAL A 787 -35.27 72.50 -50.81
C VAL A 787 -34.17 73.16 -49.97
N PHE A 788 -33.01 72.52 -49.84
CA PHE A 788 -31.86 73.02 -49.08
C PHE A 788 -31.14 74.16 -49.82
N LEU A 789 -31.04 74.10 -51.15
CA LEU A 789 -30.49 75.19 -51.98
C LEU A 789 -31.42 76.40 -52.05
N LEU A 790 -32.74 76.21 -51.94
CA LEU A 790 -33.72 77.30 -51.86
C LEU A 790 -33.85 77.91 -50.45
N ARG A 791 -33.24 77.31 -49.41
CA ARG A 791 -33.30 77.78 -48.01
C ARG A 791 -31.93 77.97 -47.37
N ARG A 792 -30.89 78.26 -48.15
CA ARG A 792 -29.57 78.58 -47.61
C ARG A 792 -29.46 80.06 -47.28
N ASP A 793 -29.98 80.44 -46.12
CA ASP A 793 -29.51 81.62 -45.39
C ASP A 793 -28.20 81.29 -44.69
N THR A 794 -27.27 82.22 -44.79
CA THR A 794 -25.87 82.11 -44.36
C THR A 794 -25.69 82.40 -42.88
N GLY A 795 -24.88 81.59 -42.18
CA GLY A 795 -23.92 82.13 -41.20
C GLY A 795 -23.70 81.38 -39.88
N GLN A 796 -22.41 81.06 -39.67
CA GLN A 796 -21.63 81.10 -38.42
C GLN A 796 -21.29 79.80 -37.68
N THR A 797 -19.98 79.71 -37.43
CA THR A 797 -19.15 78.65 -36.84
C THR A 797 -19.13 78.70 -35.31
N TYR A 798 -19.12 77.54 -34.66
CA TYR A 798 -19.06 77.36 -33.20
C TYR A 798 -17.62 77.23 -32.68
N LEU A 799 -17.25 78.04 -31.69
CA LEU A 799 -16.01 77.93 -30.90
C LEU A 799 -16.40 77.67 -29.43
N LEU A 800 -16.26 76.42 -28.97
CA LEU A 800 -16.70 75.96 -27.66
C LEU A 800 -15.67 76.18 -26.54
N ASP A 801 -14.38 76.34 -26.91
CA ASP A 801 -13.24 76.48 -25.99
C ASP A 801 -13.23 77.81 -25.20
N GLU A 802 -13.93 78.83 -25.71
CA GLU A 802 -13.99 80.15 -25.08
C GLU A 802 -15.09 80.21 -24.00
N LYS A 803 -16.12 79.35 -24.09
CA LYS A 803 -17.25 79.33 -23.15
C LYS A 803 -16.93 78.61 -21.84
N GLU A 804 -16.05 77.62 -21.85
CA GLU A 804 -15.71 76.89 -20.62
C GLU A 804 -14.71 77.66 -19.73
N ARG A 805 -13.82 78.48 -20.32
CA ARG A 805 -12.92 79.37 -19.56
C ARG A 805 -13.64 80.53 -18.87
N GLN A 806 -14.77 81.00 -19.39
CA GLN A 806 -15.56 82.07 -18.77
C GLN A 806 -16.44 81.58 -17.60
N GLN A 807 -16.62 80.26 -17.44
CA GLN A 807 -17.38 79.67 -16.33
C GLN A 807 -16.50 79.26 -15.13
N GLY A 808 -15.23 79.64 -15.12
CA GLY A 808 -14.36 79.53 -13.94
C GLY A 808 -13.72 78.16 -13.71
N ASN A 809 -13.84 77.22 -14.65
CA ASN A 809 -13.15 75.94 -14.56
C ASN A 809 -11.73 76.06 -15.13
N HIS A 810 -10.74 76.03 -14.24
CA HIS A 810 -9.32 75.91 -14.58
C HIS A 810 -8.85 74.47 -14.34
N PRO A 811 -8.92 73.59 -15.37
CA PRO A 811 -8.57 72.16 -15.21
C PRO A 811 -7.10 71.92 -14.83
N GLU A 812 -6.25 72.95 -14.87
CA GLU A 812 -4.83 72.85 -14.53
C GLU A 812 -4.54 73.08 -13.03
N GLN A 813 -5.53 73.54 -12.24
CA GLN A 813 -5.37 73.80 -10.81
C GLN A 813 -5.94 72.70 -9.89
N GLU A 814 -6.84 71.83 -10.38
CA GLU A 814 -7.40 70.71 -9.59
C GLU A 814 -6.50 69.46 -9.56
N ALA A 815 -5.35 69.48 -10.24
CA ALA A 815 -4.41 68.36 -10.27
C ALA A 815 -3.36 68.39 -9.12
N LYS A 816 -3.47 69.30 -8.15
CA LYS A 816 -2.46 69.46 -7.08
C LYS A 816 -2.94 69.27 -5.64
N GLU A 817 -4.22 69.07 -5.38
CA GLU A 817 -4.72 68.85 -4.03
C GLU A 817 -5.86 67.83 -4.04
N GLU A 818 -5.57 66.54 -3.87
CA GLU A 818 -6.53 65.63 -3.23
C GLU A 818 -5.85 64.38 -2.66
N GLN A 819 -5.97 64.27 -1.33
CA GLN A 819 -5.49 63.19 -0.47
C GLN A 819 -6.49 62.01 -0.52
N PHE A 820 -5.95 60.79 -0.40
CA PHE A 820 -6.64 59.48 -0.35
C PHE A 820 -8.04 59.47 0.32
N LYS A 821 -9.02 58.83 -0.34
CA LYS A 821 -10.31 58.42 0.27
C LYS A 821 -10.49 56.90 0.20
N GLU A 822 -10.79 56.33 1.37
CA GLU A 822 -10.95 54.91 1.66
C GLU A 822 -12.40 54.44 1.35
N TYR A 823 -12.55 53.21 0.86
CA TYR A 823 -13.84 52.65 0.43
C TYR A 823 -14.72 52.23 1.62
N GLN A 824 -15.93 52.80 1.74
CA GLN A 824 -17.01 52.25 2.55
C GLN A 824 -18.09 51.59 1.67
N ARG A 825 -18.57 50.42 2.13
CA ARG A 825 -19.64 49.62 1.52
C ARG A 825 -21.01 50.10 2.03
N PRO A 826 -22.03 50.31 1.17
CA PRO A 826 -23.39 50.59 1.63
C PRO A 826 -24.22 49.32 1.85
N GLU A 827 -25.09 49.34 2.87
CA GLU A 827 -26.07 48.32 3.26
C GLU A 827 -27.52 48.70 2.88
N GLU A 828 -28.33 47.67 2.58
CA GLU A 828 -29.81 47.47 2.66
C GLU A 828 -30.79 48.49 1.99
N GLY A 829 -31.96 48.16 1.39
CA GLY A 829 -32.87 47.00 1.33
C GLY A 829 -34.09 47.39 0.42
N PRO A 830 -35.36 46.95 0.67
CA PRO A 830 -36.01 45.71 0.20
C PRO A 830 -37.30 45.93 -0.67
N LEU A 831 -37.93 44.86 -1.21
CA LEU A 831 -39.39 44.51 -1.14
C LEU A 831 -39.95 43.55 -2.23
N LYS A 832 -40.62 42.47 -1.74
CA LYS A 832 -41.93 41.82 -2.09
C LYS A 832 -42.26 41.31 -3.52
N ALA A 833 -42.50 40.00 -3.69
CA ALA A 833 -43.80 39.24 -3.67
C ALA A 833 -44.58 39.33 -5.01
N ARG A 834 -45.37 38.40 -5.57
CA ARG A 834 -46.11 37.14 -5.28
C ARG A 834 -46.57 36.66 -6.71
N GLN A 835 -46.83 35.41 -7.11
CA GLN A 835 -48.05 34.60 -6.89
C GLN A 835 -48.15 33.54 -8.04
N MET A 836 -48.50 32.27 -7.70
CA MET A 836 -49.52 31.36 -8.32
C MET A 836 -49.54 31.08 -9.85
N SER A 837 -50.01 29.96 -10.42
CA SER A 837 -50.51 28.62 -10.03
C SER A 837 -51.06 27.94 -11.31
N VAL A 838 -50.80 26.64 -11.50
CA VAL A 838 -51.67 25.56 -12.08
C VAL A 838 -52.29 25.68 -13.49
N GLY A 839 -52.17 24.59 -14.28
CA GLY A 839 -53.32 24.05 -15.03
C GLY A 839 -53.06 23.19 -16.27
N SER A 840 -53.16 21.84 -16.12
CA SER A 840 -53.77 20.80 -17.02
C SER A 840 -53.35 20.72 -18.52
N SER A 841 -53.28 19.58 -19.23
CA SER A 841 -54.17 18.42 -19.27
C SER A 841 -53.63 17.26 -20.16
N ILE A 842 -53.84 15.99 -19.73
CA ILE A 842 -54.51 14.84 -20.45
C ILE A 842 -53.87 14.29 -21.76
N SER A 843 -53.76 12.98 -22.08
CA SER A 843 -54.04 11.68 -21.45
C SER A 843 -53.71 10.51 -22.41
N ALA A 844 -53.67 9.29 -21.85
CA ALA A 844 -53.99 7.96 -22.44
C ALA A 844 -52.95 7.29 -23.36
N GLY A 845 -52.59 6.01 -23.23
CA GLY A 845 -53.00 4.83 -22.44
C GLY A 845 -52.01 3.68 -22.79
N SER A 846 -52.05 2.44 -22.30
CA SER A 846 -52.86 1.68 -21.35
C SER A 846 -52.14 0.33 -21.05
N LYS A 847 -52.66 -0.41 -20.05
CA LYS A 847 -52.50 -1.85 -19.71
C LYS A 847 -51.43 -2.23 -18.67
N ASP A 848 -51.84 -2.27 -17.40
CA ASP A 848 -52.27 -3.45 -16.59
C ASP A 848 -51.61 -4.81 -17.00
N ASP A 849 -51.18 -5.69 -16.08
CA ASP A 849 -52.05 -6.49 -15.20
C ASP A 849 -51.37 -6.96 -13.88
N GLN A 850 -52.06 -6.72 -12.75
CA GLN A 850 -52.43 -7.63 -11.63
C GLN A 850 -51.34 -8.31 -10.76
N GLU A 851 -51.20 -7.95 -9.46
CA GLU A 851 -52.02 -8.29 -8.27
C GLU A 851 -51.64 -9.64 -7.62
N LEU A 852 -51.29 -9.61 -6.31
CA LEU A 852 -52.01 -10.34 -5.24
C LEU A 852 -51.35 -10.14 -3.86
N GLU A 853 -52.17 -9.57 -2.97
CA GLU A 853 -52.09 -9.42 -1.51
C GLU A 853 -52.12 -10.79 -0.79
N GLU A 854 -51.34 -11.00 0.28
CA GLU A 854 -51.72 -10.93 1.70
C GLU A 854 -51.96 -12.32 2.35
N TYR A 855 -51.79 -12.37 3.69
CA TYR A 855 -51.71 -13.49 4.64
C TYR A 855 -50.30 -14.10 4.79
N GLY A 856 -49.62 -14.10 5.93
CA GLY A 856 -50.01 -13.79 7.31
C GLY A 856 -49.25 -14.73 8.26
N ASN A 857 -48.89 -14.20 9.44
CA ASN A 857 -48.56 -14.88 10.70
C ASN A 857 -47.09 -15.12 11.13
N ASP A 858 -46.87 -14.58 12.34
CA ASP A 858 -46.07 -15.06 13.49
C ASP A 858 -44.65 -14.48 13.72
N ASP A 859 -44.64 -13.48 14.61
CA ASP A 859 -43.71 -13.22 15.72
C ASP A 859 -42.29 -13.80 15.67
N ILE A 860 -41.29 -12.91 15.60
CA ILE A 860 -40.08 -12.95 16.44
C ILE A 860 -39.47 -11.54 16.48
N ASP A 861 -39.48 -10.96 17.68
CA ASP A 861 -38.65 -9.82 18.08
C ASP A 861 -37.19 -10.28 18.19
N CYS A 862 -36.29 -9.63 17.44
CA CYS A 862 -34.85 -9.73 17.61
C CYS A 862 -34.21 -8.33 17.57
N THR A 863 -34.66 -7.47 18.46
CA THR A 863 -33.86 -6.36 18.98
C THR A 863 -32.63 -6.90 19.74
N LYS A 864 -31.48 -7.01 19.07
CA LYS A 864 -30.12 -6.91 19.64
C LYS A 864 -29.04 -7.15 18.58
N PHE A 865 -28.52 -6.08 17.99
CA PHE A 865 -27.08 -5.91 17.78
C PHE A 865 -26.78 -4.40 17.84
N VAL A 866 -25.92 -4.05 18.77
CA VAL A 866 -25.54 -2.70 19.23
C VAL A 866 -24.03 -2.56 19.02
N GLU A 867 -23.61 -1.35 18.62
CA GLU A 867 -22.24 -0.74 18.70
C GLU A 867 -21.10 -1.39 17.89
N ASP A 868 -20.18 -0.64 17.24
CA ASP A 868 -19.51 0.59 17.68
C ASP A 868 -19.26 1.59 16.52
N GLY A 869 -19.73 2.83 16.74
CA GLY A 869 -19.23 4.03 16.08
C GLY A 869 -18.14 4.68 16.95
N SER A 870 -17.01 5.03 16.35
CA SER A 870 -15.89 5.69 17.02
C SER A 870 -16.22 7.17 17.31
N PHE A 871 -16.15 7.53 18.59
CA PHE A 871 -16.34 8.88 19.13
C PHE A 871 -14.97 9.50 19.46
N ILE A 872 -14.76 10.78 19.14
CA ILE A 872 -14.26 11.84 20.05
C ILE A 872 -14.52 13.20 19.37
N GLY A 873 -15.18 14.07 20.12
CA GLY A 873 -15.35 15.49 19.81
C GLY A 873 -16.22 16.23 20.82
N ASP A 874 -15.97 16.09 22.13
CA ASP A 874 -16.38 17.08 23.15
C ASP A 874 -15.34 18.22 23.16
N TYR A 875 -15.59 19.53 23.32
CA TYR A 875 -16.65 20.26 24.02
C TYR A 875 -16.92 21.63 23.36
N SER A 876 -18.18 22.04 23.28
CA SER A 876 -18.63 23.38 23.68
C SER A 876 -20.16 23.42 23.76
N THR A 877 -20.67 23.62 24.96
CA THR A 877 -22.09 23.76 25.31
C THR A 877 -22.60 25.16 24.95
N ASP A 878 -23.49 25.27 23.95
CA ASP A 878 -24.37 26.44 23.87
C ASP A 878 -25.76 26.08 23.30
N ALA A 879 -26.80 26.51 24.02
CA ALA A 879 -28.17 26.01 23.89
C ALA A 879 -29.01 26.70 22.80
N ARG A 880 -28.39 27.41 21.84
CA ARG A 880 -29.10 28.21 20.82
C ARG A 880 -29.05 27.66 19.39
N ARG A 881 -28.63 26.41 19.18
CA ARG A 881 -28.61 25.75 17.86
C ARG A 881 -29.66 24.64 17.68
N ARG A 882 -30.73 24.64 18.48
CA ARG A 882 -31.87 23.73 18.31
C ARG A 882 -32.93 24.19 17.30
N ASP A 883 -32.85 25.42 16.78
CA ASP A 883 -33.88 25.96 15.87
C ASP A 883 -33.41 26.25 14.43
N ALA A 884 -32.21 25.81 14.03
CA ALA A 884 -31.64 26.12 12.71
C ALA A 884 -31.37 24.90 11.81
N PHE A 885 -31.95 23.74 12.09
CA PHE A 885 -31.86 22.54 11.23
C PHE A 885 -33.16 22.22 10.47
N ASN A 886 -34.18 23.08 10.58
CA ASN A 886 -35.42 23.03 9.81
C ASN A 886 -35.59 24.32 8.96
N ALA A 887 -34.68 24.58 8.02
CA ALA A 887 -34.91 25.51 6.89
C ALA A 887 -33.79 25.39 5.85
N HIS A 888 -34.19 25.39 4.56
CA HIS A 888 -33.43 25.04 3.34
C HIS A 888 -33.28 23.51 3.14
N GLN A 889 -34.33 22.76 2.76
CA GLN A 889 -35.30 22.92 1.66
C GLN A 889 -34.66 22.84 0.27
N VAL A 890 -35.22 21.95 -0.56
CA VAL A 890 -35.07 21.83 -2.03
C VAL A 890 -33.87 21.04 -2.54
#